data_AF-A0A1M7JCI6-F1
#
_entry.id   AF-A0A1M7JCI6-F1
#
_cell.length_a   1.000
_cell.length_b   1.000
_cell.length_c   1.000
_cell.angle_alpha   90.00
_cell.angle_beta   90.00
_cell.angle_gamma   90.00
#
_symmetry.space_group_name_H-M   'P 1'
#
loop_
_entity.id
_entity.type
_entity.pdbx_description
1 polymer ?
#
loop_
_entity_poly.entity_id
_entity_poly.type
_entity_poly.pdbx_seq_one_letter_code
_entity_poly.pdbx_strand_id
1 'polypeptide(L)'
;MRSNWQGICLSAAVLLFSFGPLCHAQSMPEQAYKQLIRVNEDIQPLGEHPFGENISLYDGSLSFTQTDISLAGTGPLLQLVRQFDAEGDRPSASDVDTVFGDWKLILPHLETLTAGVPPSPSNPTGLPMANYNPYTNLPQKIYGWEVDNFVAPGIDLNARCTHFGVPPTVFRHLGDPGLQEWDPEEWWRGYHLVLPGESSQDMLSNVDAATKGTYPAVTKSHWRFSCLPTTSNGLPGEAFLGQAPDGTLYWFDKLVYRGATGMTRQLFDTTASVDSHPSSSLVAFANKSVETLISVLSGSTVARAQPITDSITESLGVLLVTKIQDRFGNTLNYSYDVNGYLTGITASDGRALNVTYVSGTQLIQSVTLQPSSGAARTWTYAYSAGALPSLTTVTLPDGTQWHYNLAGFDTATLAASSPFSSCITLAVPAYLGPTTGTIVHPSGLTGTFVVAAMKHGRSYVRQGCGGVQYNDPNTGGSYAIVPDAWYSLTATQMTVSGAGIPNQTWSYNYSPANESWSNCTGTCPTTIWSDIVAPDGSAVRHIFSNLFGMTESQLLRTEYYAGAAGASTLLRAEDNAYAPPTTVPLPTIVGENLQPLINADQSEKYSPLNQRVITQDGDTYTWQAEAFDVYAQVTQTKRSNSIAGQSPIEEATTYLNDTNLWVLGLPQQVTNLTTGEVESLNTYNTSNDTLLSRARFGQPLMSYTFNTAGQLASFTDGNNHTTSLSNYKRGIPQTIGYPDGTSESLTVDDFGQISAITDQAGHTTSYGYDSIGRITGITYPGGDEVAWLSKTFAYDFVTSDERGVSANHWRRTTTTGNAVGVTYFDAMLRPVLSDSAIGASVQASTLTTYDAKGQKTFSAYPSASALNFTLSPAAAGIKGVATTYDALERVTQTQQDSELGTLTASTAYLSGARQQVTDPKSNVTTTSYQVFDSPSYSAPIQVQAPAGITQAIARDLYGNPLSITQSGLYGTENDSVTKTLTYDAYHRL
;
A
#
# COMPACT_ATOMS: atom_id res chain seq x y z
N MET A 1 25.90 -21.58 -21.80
CA MET A 1 25.56 -20.32 -22.49
C MET A 1 24.08 -20.39 -22.87
N ARG A 2 23.28 -19.37 -22.56
CA ARG A 2 21.87 -19.44 -22.08
C ARG A 2 21.80 -19.67 -20.57
N SER A 3 22.07 -18.63 -19.79
CA SER A 3 21.77 -18.56 -18.36
C SER A 3 20.42 -17.85 -18.19
N ASN A 4 19.44 -18.59 -17.66
CA ASN A 4 18.14 -18.08 -17.26
C ASN A 4 18.32 -17.06 -16.11
N TRP A 5 18.17 -15.78 -16.42
CA TRP A 5 17.94 -14.68 -15.46
C TRP A 5 16.44 -14.34 -15.39
N GLN A 6 15.60 -15.37 -15.37
CA GLN A 6 14.16 -15.24 -15.17
C GLN A 6 13.83 -16.06 -13.91
N GLY A 7 13.52 -15.40 -12.80
CA GLY A 7 13.12 -16.12 -11.60
C GLY A 7 12.93 -15.32 -10.31
N ILE A 8 13.33 -14.05 -10.21
CA ILE A 8 13.28 -13.32 -8.92
C ILE A 8 12.44 -12.03 -8.93
N CYS A 9 11.91 -11.58 -10.08
CA CYS A 9 11.20 -10.29 -10.15
C CYS A 9 9.71 -10.33 -10.52
N LEU A 10 9.01 -11.46 -10.38
CA LEU A 10 7.55 -11.52 -10.67
C LEU A 10 6.65 -11.86 -9.47
N SER A 11 7.19 -11.90 -8.25
CA SER A 11 6.41 -12.15 -7.02
C SER A 11 6.61 -11.08 -5.94
N ALA A 12 7.24 -9.95 -6.30
CA ALA A 12 7.55 -8.85 -5.37
C ALA A 12 6.93 -7.51 -5.80
N ALA A 13 5.90 -7.54 -6.64
CA ALA A 13 5.05 -6.39 -6.90
C ALA A 13 3.69 -6.68 -6.24
N VAL A 14 3.45 -6.02 -5.09
CA VAL A 14 2.21 -5.88 -4.28
C VAL A 14 2.43 -6.11 -2.76
N LEU A 15 3.56 -6.65 -2.30
CA LEU A 15 3.96 -6.62 -0.86
C LEU A 15 4.93 -5.47 -0.56
N LEU A 16 4.44 -4.23 -0.51
CA LEU A 16 5.19 -3.10 0.06
C LEU A 16 4.23 -2.14 0.81
N PHE A 17 3.65 -2.60 1.91
CA PHE A 17 3.19 -1.74 3.00
C PHE A 17 3.72 -2.25 4.34
N SER A 18 5.03 -2.11 4.50
CA SER A 18 5.72 -2.01 5.78
C SER A 18 7.13 -1.51 5.49
N PHE A 19 7.60 -0.51 6.23
CA PHE A 19 8.89 0.17 6.05
C PHE A 19 10.09 -0.79 6.17
N GLY A 20 10.36 -1.57 5.12
CA GLY A 20 11.69 -2.11 4.83
C GLY A 20 12.54 -1.05 4.13
N PRO A 21 13.88 -1.13 4.16
CA PRO A 21 14.70 -0.23 3.38
C PRO A 21 14.27 -0.42 1.93
N LEU A 22 13.78 0.65 1.32
CA LEU A 22 13.42 0.70 -0.08
C LEU A 22 14.62 0.21 -0.88
N CYS A 23 14.63 -1.07 -1.22
CA CYS A 23 15.46 -1.57 -2.30
C CYS A 23 14.74 -1.07 -3.56
N HIS A 24 14.93 0.22 -3.86
CA HIS A 24 14.71 0.78 -5.18
C HIS A 24 15.72 0.09 -6.09
N ALA A 25 15.44 -1.15 -6.50
CA ALA A 25 16.00 -1.70 -7.70
C ALA A 25 15.44 -0.83 -8.83
N GLN A 26 16.12 0.29 -9.11
CA GLN A 26 15.77 1.18 -10.19
C GLN A 26 15.73 0.33 -11.46
N SER A 27 14.52 0.11 -12.00
CA SER A 27 14.34 -0.69 -13.19
C SER A 27 15.22 -0.10 -14.29
N MET A 28 16.14 -0.89 -14.83
CA MET A 28 17.08 -0.40 -15.83
C MET A 28 16.29 0.10 -17.05
N PRO A 29 16.53 1.32 -17.59
CA PRO A 29 15.69 1.88 -18.66
C PRO A 29 15.56 0.96 -19.87
N GLU A 30 16.64 0.27 -20.25
CA GLU A 30 16.67 -0.69 -21.36
C GLU A 30 15.90 -1.99 -21.07
N GLN A 31 15.66 -2.32 -19.80
CA GLN A 31 14.82 -3.45 -19.41
C GLN A 31 13.35 -3.03 -19.30
N ALA A 32 13.09 -1.82 -18.81
CA ALA A 32 11.75 -1.26 -18.69
C ALA A 32 11.04 -1.20 -20.04
N TYR A 33 11.66 -0.65 -21.10
CA TYR A 33 11.00 -0.63 -22.41
C TYR A 33 10.78 -2.04 -23.00
N LYS A 34 11.69 -2.99 -22.74
CA LYS A 34 11.53 -4.39 -23.19
C LYS A 34 10.34 -5.09 -22.56
N GLN A 35 9.91 -4.65 -21.38
CA GLN A 35 8.67 -5.13 -20.76
C GLN A 35 7.46 -4.48 -21.42
N LEU A 36 7.53 -3.17 -21.71
CA LEU A 36 6.44 -2.41 -22.35
C LEU A 36 6.06 -2.90 -23.76
N ILE A 37 7.00 -3.49 -24.50
CA ILE A 37 6.75 -3.98 -25.87
C ILE A 37 6.28 -5.44 -25.94
N ARG A 38 6.02 -6.09 -24.80
CA ARG A 38 5.53 -7.48 -24.77
C ARG A 38 4.01 -7.50 -24.81
N VAL A 39 3.47 -8.38 -25.64
CA VAL A 39 2.06 -8.76 -25.60
C VAL A 39 1.93 -10.03 -24.77
N ASN A 40 1.19 -9.95 -23.66
CA ASN A 40 0.90 -11.11 -22.83
C ASN A 40 -0.37 -11.80 -23.31
N GLU A 41 -0.29 -13.12 -23.52
CA GLU A 41 -1.44 -13.94 -23.94
C GLU A 41 -2.19 -14.53 -22.74
N ASP A 42 -1.57 -14.56 -21.57
CA ASP A 42 -2.06 -15.28 -20.39
C ASP A 42 -2.81 -14.40 -19.41
N ILE A 43 -3.91 -14.96 -18.90
CA ILE A 43 -4.65 -14.39 -17.78
C ILE A 43 -3.75 -14.47 -16.55
N GLN A 44 -3.56 -13.34 -15.88
CA GLN A 44 -2.79 -13.27 -14.64
C GLN A 44 -3.70 -13.68 -13.47
N PRO A 45 -3.18 -14.48 -12.51
CA PRO A 45 -3.84 -14.71 -11.25
C PRO A 45 -4.12 -13.40 -10.49
N LEU A 46 -5.12 -13.39 -9.61
CA LEU A 46 -5.53 -12.18 -8.89
C LEU A 46 -4.53 -11.68 -7.82
N GLY A 47 -3.56 -12.51 -7.42
CA GLY A 47 -2.57 -12.15 -6.39
C GLY A 47 -3.07 -12.37 -4.96
N GLU A 48 -2.36 -11.79 -3.98
CA GLU A 48 -2.61 -11.99 -2.54
C GLU A 48 -3.78 -11.17 -2.00
N HIS A 49 -4.09 -10.02 -2.59
CA HIS A 49 -5.15 -9.10 -2.17
C HIS A 49 -6.24 -8.93 -3.24
N PRO A 50 -6.96 -10.01 -3.60
CA PRO A 50 -7.85 -10.02 -4.76
C PRO A 50 -9.08 -9.12 -4.61
N PHE A 51 -9.41 -8.66 -3.40
CA PHE A 51 -10.50 -7.71 -3.14
C PHE A 51 -9.98 -6.32 -2.76
N GLY A 52 -8.67 -6.10 -2.90
CA GLY A 52 -8.03 -4.85 -2.48
C GLY A 52 -8.10 -4.64 -0.97
N GLU A 53 -8.31 -5.71 -0.20
CA GLU A 53 -8.37 -5.67 1.25
C GLU A 53 -7.03 -5.25 1.86
N ASN A 54 -7.11 -4.39 2.86
CA ASN A 54 -5.99 -3.99 3.69
C ASN A 54 -6.41 -4.20 5.16
N ILE A 55 -5.69 -5.08 5.84
CA ILE A 55 -5.89 -5.37 7.26
C ILE A 55 -4.65 -4.89 7.99
N SER A 56 -4.80 -3.85 8.82
CA SER A 56 -3.72 -3.33 9.64
C SER A 56 -3.16 -4.44 10.53
N LEU A 57 -1.85 -4.67 10.44
CA LEU A 57 -1.16 -5.62 11.31
C LEU A 57 -1.09 -5.12 12.76
N TYR A 58 -1.28 -3.82 13.00
CA TYR A 58 -1.16 -3.22 14.33
C TYR A 58 -2.46 -3.34 15.14
N ASP A 59 -3.60 -2.96 14.55
CA ASP A 59 -4.89 -2.85 15.23
C ASP A 59 -6.04 -3.57 14.50
N GLY A 60 -5.75 -4.22 13.37
CA GLY A 60 -6.73 -4.97 12.58
C GLY A 60 -7.82 -4.14 11.91
N SER A 61 -7.68 -2.82 11.84
CA SER A 61 -8.55 -1.98 11.00
C SER A 61 -8.59 -2.54 9.57
N LEU A 62 -9.81 -2.61 9.01
CA LEU A 62 -10.08 -3.18 7.69
C LEU A 62 -10.50 -2.08 6.71
N SER A 63 -9.83 -2.01 5.57
CA SER A 63 -10.26 -1.21 4.44
C SER A 63 -10.18 -2.00 3.13
N PHE A 64 -10.81 -1.49 2.08
CA PHE A 64 -10.74 -2.03 0.73
C PHE A 64 -10.41 -0.91 -0.25
N THR A 65 -9.43 -1.11 -1.12
CA THR A 65 -9.06 -0.17 -2.17
C THR A 65 -9.22 -0.81 -3.54
N GLN A 66 -9.98 -0.18 -4.43
CA GLN A 66 -10.23 -0.67 -5.79
C GLN A 66 -9.81 0.37 -6.82
N THR A 67 -8.96 -0.05 -7.76
CA THR A 67 -8.58 0.76 -8.92
C THR A 67 -9.45 0.37 -10.10
N ASP A 68 -10.49 1.16 -10.36
CA ASP A 68 -11.42 0.86 -11.46
C ASP A 68 -10.81 1.23 -12.82
N ILE A 69 -10.02 2.31 -12.88
CA ILE A 69 -9.35 2.80 -14.09
C ILE A 69 -7.87 3.04 -13.76
N SER A 70 -6.99 2.49 -14.58
CA SER A 70 -5.56 2.81 -14.60
C SER A 70 -5.10 2.81 -16.06
N LEU A 71 -4.65 3.97 -16.54
CA LEU A 71 -4.17 4.13 -17.91
C LEU A 71 -2.83 4.83 -17.90
N ALA A 72 -1.75 4.11 -18.20
CA ALA A 72 -0.42 4.67 -18.37
C ALA A 72 -0.30 5.53 -19.64
N GLY A 73 0.67 6.44 -19.65
CA GLY A 73 0.89 7.34 -20.78
C GLY A 73 2.23 8.06 -20.72
N THR A 74 2.34 9.17 -21.43
CA THR A 74 3.47 10.09 -21.28
C THR A 74 3.21 10.97 -20.05
N GLY A 75 3.93 10.71 -18.95
CA GLY A 75 3.83 11.42 -17.67
C GLY A 75 2.84 10.81 -16.67
N PRO A 76 2.18 11.65 -15.84
CA PRO A 76 1.07 11.34 -14.94
C PRO A 76 0.36 9.98 -15.08
N LEU A 77 0.33 9.08 -14.10
CA LEU A 77 -0.63 7.95 -14.19
C LEU A 77 -2.07 8.48 -14.07
N LEU A 78 -2.90 8.25 -15.09
CA LEU A 78 -4.32 8.57 -15.02
C LEU A 78 -5.04 7.41 -14.33
N GLN A 79 -5.57 7.66 -13.15
CA GLN A 79 -6.22 6.64 -12.32
C GLN A 79 -7.51 7.13 -11.66
N LEU A 80 -8.42 6.19 -11.42
CA LEU A 80 -9.62 6.37 -10.59
C LEU A 80 -9.62 5.26 -9.54
N VAL A 81 -9.48 5.66 -8.28
CA VAL A 81 -9.37 4.75 -7.14
C VAL A 81 -10.50 5.05 -6.16
N ARG A 82 -11.14 4.00 -5.64
CA ARG A 82 -12.13 4.10 -4.57
C ARG A 82 -11.71 3.31 -3.35
N GLN A 83 -12.09 3.80 -2.18
CA GLN A 83 -11.74 3.21 -0.89
C GLN A 83 -12.97 3.06 -0.01
N PHE A 84 -13.05 1.96 0.72
CA PHE A 84 -14.02 1.72 1.79
C PHE A 84 -13.26 1.47 3.08
N ASP A 85 -13.68 2.10 4.17
CA ASP A 85 -13.08 1.93 5.49
C ASP A 85 -14.15 1.38 6.46
N ALA A 86 -13.87 0.27 7.12
CA ALA A 86 -14.80 -0.34 8.09
C ALA A 86 -14.70 0.37 9.44
N GLU A 87 -15.22 1.59 9.54
CA GLU A 87 -15.08 2.44 10.74
C GLU A 87 -16.23 2.30 11.76
N GLY A 88 -17.37 1.72 11.38
CA GLY A 88 -18.49 1.39 12.27
C GLY A 88 -19.54 2.48 12.45
N ASP A 89 -19.23 3.73 12.12
CA ASP A 89 -20.16 4.86 12.23
C ASP A 89 -20.19 5.65 10.93
N ARG A 90 -21.01 5.21 9.97
CA ARG A 90 -21.18 5.95 8.72
C ARG A 90 -21.74 7.35 9.02
N PRO A 91 -21.00 8.44 8.69
CA PRO A 91 -21.52 9.79 8.90
C PRO A 91 -22.76 10.00 8.01
N SER A 92 -23.62 10.94 8.38
CA SER A 92 -24.86 11.15 7.61
C SER A 92 -24.54 11.58 6.17
N ALA A 93 -25.43 11.36 5.20
CA ALA A 93 -25.17 11.64 3.78
C ALA A 93 -24.80 13.11 3.47
N SER A 94 -25.05 14.04 4.39
CA SER A 94 -24.59 15.44 4.29
C SER A 94 -23.14 15.66 4.72
N ASP A 95 -22.50 14.65 5.35
CA ASP A 95 -21.30 14.79 6.18
C ASP A 95 -20.05 14.12 5.59
N VAL A 96 -20.07 13.66 4.33
CA VAL A 96 -18.87 13.14 3.63
C VAL A 96 -19.04 13.09 2.11
N ASP A 97 -17.91 13.17 1.37
CA ASP A 97 -17.80 13.04 -0.09
C ASP A 97 -18.07 11.60 -0.58
N THR A 98 -19.29 11.13 -0.32
CA THR A 98 -19.79 9.78 -0.56
C THR A 98 -20.26 9.60 -2.01
N VAL A 99 -19.41 9.94 -2.98
CA VAL A 99 -19.77 9.85 -4.41
C VAL A 99 -19.98 8.41 -4.89
N PHE A 100 -19.54 7.43 -4.12
CA PHE A 100 -19.86 6.02 -4.32
C PHE A 100 -20.67 5.43 -3.15
N GLY A 101 -21.50 6.24 -2.49
CA GLY A 101 -22.36 5.76 -1.41
C GLY A 101 -21.60 5.55 -0.10
N ASP A 102 -21.15 4.35 0.19
CA ASP A 102 -20.29 4.02 1.34
C ASP A 102 -18.80 3.95 0.98
N TRP A 103 -18.46 4.14 -0.29
CA TRP A 103 -17.08 4.25 -0.76
C TRP A 103 -16.71 5.70 -1.04
N LYS A 104 -15.47 6.06 -0.71
CA LYS A 104 -14.81 7.35 -0.98
C LYS A 104 -14.11 7.29 -2.35
N LEU A 105 -14.14 8.38 -3.11
CA LEU A 105 -13.27 8.58 -4.28
C LEU A 105 -11.95 9.16 -3.78
N ILE A 106 -10.82 8.48 -4.03
CA ILE A 106 -9.51 8.95 -3.58
C ILE A 106 -8.80 9.68 -4.73
N LEU A 107 -8.67 10.99 -4.57
CA LEU A 107 -7.85 11.86 -5.42
C LEU A 107 -6.75 12.49 -4.57
N PRO A 108 -5.61 12.92 -5.16
CA PRO A 108 -4.67 13.76 -4.45
C PRO A 108 -5.37 15.02 -3.92
N HIS A 109 -5.33 15.24 -2.61
CA HIS A 109 -5.87 16.46 -2.00
C HIS A 109 -5.21 16.76 -0.66
N LEU A 110 -5.40 17.98 -0.19
CA LEU A 110 -5.12 18.36 1.19
C LEU A 110 -6.43 18.50 1.96
N GLU A 111 -6.49 18.02 3.19
CA GLU A 111 -7.68 18.14 4.03
C GLU A 111 -7.39 18.61 5.45
N THR A 112 -8.42 19.17 6.07
CA THR A 112 -8.44 19.58 7.48
C THR A 112 -9.89 19.66 7.96
N LEU A 113 -10.11 19.45 9.26
CA LEU A 113 -11.36 19.88 9.87
C LEU A 113 -11.41 21.40 10.00
N THR A 114 -12.61 21.96 9.86
CA THR A 114 -12.91 23.39 10.00
C THR A 114 -14.18 23.55 10.83
N ALA A 115 -14.33 24.68 11.51
CA ALA A 115 -15.51 24.98 12.30
C ALA A 115 -16.51 25.85 11.50
N GLY A 116 -17.81 25.53 11.62
CA GLY A 116 -18.90 26.26 10.96
C GLY A 116 -19.74 25.40 10.00
N VAL A 117 -20.87 25.96 9.56
CA VAL A 117 -21.76 25.32 8.56
C VAL A 117 -21.37 25.82 7.17
N PRO A 118 -21.25 24.97 6.14
CA PRO A 118 -20.99 25.41 4.77
C PRO A 118 -22.09 26.36 4.28
N PRO A 119 -21.77 27.38 3.46
CA PRO A 119 -22.78 28.16 2.78
C PRO A 119 -23.68 27.24 1.94
N SER A 120 -24.99 27.34 2.09
CA SER A 120 -25.96 26.58 1.29
C SER A 120 -26.85 27.53 0.47
N PRO A 121 -27.51 27.07 -0.60
CA PRO A 121 -28.49 27.91 -1.32
C PRO A 121 -29.59 28.49 -0.41
N SER A 122 -29.91 27.79 0.68
CA SER A 122 -30.88 28.19 1.72
C SER A 122 -30.28 29.05 2.85
N ASN A 123 -28.96 29.04 3.03
CA ASN A 123 -28.21 29.91 3.94
C ASN A 123 -26.93 30.37 3.23
N PRO A 124 -27.03 31.32 2.28
CA PRO A 124 -25.91 31.73 1.42
C PRO A 124 -24.77 32.40 2.19
N THR A 125 -25.02 32.72 3.46
CA THR A 125 -24.06 33.33 4.37
C THR A 125 -23.39 32.35 5.33
N GLY A 126 -23.84 31.07 5.39
CA GLY A 126 -23.28 30.04 6.27
C GLY A 126 -23.45 30.29 7.78
N LEU A 127 -24.12 31.36 8.21
CA LEU A 127 -24.12 31.81 9.61
C LEU A 127 -25.06 30.97 10.50
N PRO A 128 -24.60 30.45 11.65
CA PRO A 128 -25.41 30.39 12.85
C PRO A 128 -24.86 31.40 13.87
N MET A 129 -25.62 32.49 14.07
CA MET A 129 -25.49 33.43 15.20
C MET A 129 -24.22 34.32 15.21
N ALA A 130 -24.38 35.55 15.68
CA ALA A 130 -23.30 36.55 15.71
C ALA A 130 -22.25 36.18 16.77
N ASN A 131 -21.11 35.63 16.35
CA ASN A 131 -19.94 35.44 17.20
C ASN A 131 -19.22 36.79 17.38
N TYR A 132 -18.86 37.16 18.60
CA TYR A 132 -18.16 38.42 18.90
C TYR A 132 -16.90 38.11 19.69
N ASN A 133 -15.74 38.54 19.18
CA ASN A 133 -14.48 38.39 19.88
C ASN A 133 -14.45 39.41 21.04
N PRO A 134 -14.31 38.98 22.31
CA PRO A 134 -14.33 39.90 23.46
C PRO A 134 -13.06 40.77 23.57
N TYR A 135 -11.96 40.39 22.91
CA TYR A 135 -10.70 41.11 22.92
C TYR A 135 -10.62 42.19 21.82
N THR A 136 -11.27 41.96 20.67
CA THR A 136 -11.25 42.90 19.54
C THR A 136 -12.57 43.64 19.35
N ASN A 137 -13.65 43.20 20.02
CA ASN A 137 -14.98 43.78 19.93
C ASN A 137 -15.46 43.87 18.46
N LEU A 138 -15.18 42.83 17.67
CA LEU A 138 -15.59 42.69 16.26
C LEU A 138 -16.37 41.38 16.04
N PRO A 139 -17.30 41.31 15.06
CA PRO A 139 -17.93 40.05 14.68
C PRO A 139 -16.86 39.09 14.16
N GLN A 140 -16.66 37.96 14.84
CA GLN A 140 -15.71 36.95 14.37
C GLN A 140 -16.42 36.01 13.40
N LYS A 141 -15.93 36.03 12.17
CA LYS A 141 -16.35 35.16 11.09
C LYS A 141 -15.27 34.10 10.93
N ILE A 142 -15.29 33.04 11.73
CA ILE A 142 -14.44 31.87 11.46
C ILE A 142 -15.26 30.97 10.55
N TYR A 143 -15.04 31.10 9.25
CA TYR A 143 -15.73 30.28 8.26
C TYR A 143 -14.71 29.59 7.37
N GLY A 144 -14.72 28.26 7.43
CA GLY A 144 -13.90 27.45 6.55
C GLY A 144 -12.45 27.36 7.01
N TRP A 145 -11.56 27.17 6.05
CA TRP A 145 -10.15 26.91 6.33
C TRP A 145 -9.51 28.26 6.60
N GLU A 146 -9.14 28.53 7.84
CA GLU A 146 -8.52 29.78 8.29
C GLU A 146 -7.38 29.42 9.25
N VAL A 147 -6.37 30.28 9.34
CA VAL A 147 -5.23 30.11 10.23
C VAL A 147 -5.17 31.29 11.20
N ASP A 148 -4.96 31.00 12.49
CA ASP A 148 -4.76 32.01 13.50
C ASP A 148 -3.36 32.60 13.38
N ASN A 149 -3.29 33.92 13.45
CA ASN A 149 -2.03 34.63 13.57
C ASN A 149 -2.15 35.53 14.79
N PHE A 150 -1.70 35.00 15.94
CA PHE A 150 -1.76 35.70 17.21
C PHE A 150 -1.21 37.15 17.04
N VAL A 151 -2.13 38.11 17.18
CA VAL A 151 -1.92 39.51 17.65
C VAL A 151 -1.58 40.65 16.66
N ALA A 152 -1.76 40.56 15.34
CA ALA A 152 -1.60 41.73 14.44
C ALA A 152 -2.91 42.19 13.74
N PRO A 153 -3.37 43.45 13.93
CA PRO A 153 -4.52 43.99 13.21
C PRO A 153 -4.26 44.10 11.70
N GLY A 154 -5.18 43.57 10.87
CA GLY A 154 -5.16 43.74 9.41
C GLY A 154 -4.55 42.59 8.59
N ILE A 155 -4.30 41.42 9.20
CA ILE A 155 -3.82 40.22 8.49
C ILE A 155 -5.00 39.41 7.92
N ASP A 156 -4.79 38.83 6.73
CA ASP A 156 -5.75 37.93 6.07
C ASP A 156 -5.72 36.53 6.70
N LEU A 157 -6.80 36.14 7.38
CA LEU A 157 -6.97 34.80 7.99
C LEU A 157 -7.00 33.67 6.94
N ASN A 158 -7.18 34.02 5.67
CA ASN A 158 -7.13 33.08 4.56
C ASN A 158 -5.73 32.94 3.94
N ALA A 159 -4.69 33.58 4.52
CA ALA A 159 -3.29 33.37 4.19
C ALA A 159 -2.76 32.02 4.74
N ARG A 160 -3.48 30.95 4.39
CA ARG A 160 -3.33 29.59 4.92
C ARG A 160 -1.96 28.97 4.69
N CYS A 161 -1.23 29.42 3.66
CA CYS A 161 0.08 28.89 3.34
C CYS A 161 1.18 29.79 3.90
N THR A 162 1.14 31.10 3.61
CA THR A 162 2.13 32.08 4.09
C THR A 162 2.17 32.13 5.62
N HIS A 163 1.03 31.93 6.27
CA HIS A 163 0.89 31.81 7.72
C HIS A 163 0.42 30.41 8.13
N PHE A 164 1.04 29.37 7.57
CA PHE A 164 0.73 27.98 7.92
C PHE A 164 0.82 27.75 9.44
N GLY A 165 -0.33 27.55 10.07
CA GLY A 165 -0.49 27.60 11.53
C GLY A 165 -1.79 26.95 11.99
N VAL A 166 -1.97 26.90 13.31
CA VAL A 166 -3.19 26.39 13.94
C VAL A 166 -4.42 27.23 13.53
N PRO A 167 -5.63 26.68 13.44
CA PRO A 167 -6.83 27.47 13.16
C PRO A 167 -7.19 28.38 14.36
N PRO A 168 -8.05 29.40 14.18
CA PRO A 168 -8.49 30.27 15.27
C PRO A 168 -9.41 29.57 16.29
N THR A 169 -9.35 30.02 17.56
CA THR A 169 -10.32 29.66 18.61
C THR A 169 -11.74 30.11 18.23
N VAL A 170 -12.73 29.23 18.43
CA VAL A 170 -14.13 29.50 18.10
C VAL A 170 -14.88 30.02 19.34
N PHE A 171 -15.40 31.24 19.26
CA PHE A 171 -16.11 31.92 20.36
C PHE A 171 -17.64 31.86 20.15
N ARG A 172 -18.38 31.17 21.04
CA ARG A 172 -19.86 31.24 21.11
C ARG A 172 -20.30 32.07 22.33
N HIS A 173 -20.35 33.40 22.23
CA HIS A 173 -20.94 34.24 23.28
C HIS A 173 -22.33 34.75 22.89
N LEU A 174 -23.38 34.05 23.31
CA LEU A 174 -24.77 34.53 23.26
C LEU A 174 -25.12 35.43 24.46
N GLY A 175 -24.18 36.24 24.94
CA GLY A 175 -24.38 37.02 26.18
C GLY A 175 -24.51 36.18 27.46
N ASP A 176 -24.30 34.86 27.38
CA ASP A 176 -24.24 33.94 28.52
C ASP A 176 -22.77 33.78 28.97
N PRO A 177 -22.38 34.27 30.15
CA PRO A 177 -21.03 34.07 30.70
C PRO A 177 -20.73 32.62 31.13
N GLY A 178 -21.64 31.68 30.87
CA GLY A 178 -21.48 30.24 31.12
C GLY A 178 -20.95 29.40 29.96
N LEU A 179 -20.88 29.92 28.73
CA LEU A 179 -20.32 29.21 27.57
C LEU A 179 -18.80 29.41 27.49
N GLN A 180 -18.03 28.32 27.35
CA GLN A 180 -16.57 28.34 27.17
C GLN A 180 -16.20 28.50 25.68
N GLU A 181 -14.96 28.91 25.42
CA GLU A 181 -14.38 28.95 24.08
C GLU A 181 -14.10 27.54 23.56
N TRP A 182 -14.03 27.34 22.25
CA TRP A 182 -13.59 26.08 21.62
C TRP A 182 -12.21 26.29 21.03
N ASP A 183 -11.19 25.93 21.80
CA ASP A 183 -9.81 26.01 21.35
C ASP A 183 -9.53 24.94 20.29
N PRO A 184 -8.64 25.21 19.32
CA PRO A 184 -8.23 24.23 18.31
C PRO A 184 -7.83 22.88 18.88
N GLU A 185 -7.33 22.86 20.11
CA GLU A 185 -6.94 21.63 20.80
C GLU A 185 -8.08 20.65 21.04
N GLU A 186 -9.31 21.12 21.11
CA GLU A 186 -10.46 20.27 21.39
C GLU A 186 -11.04 19.66 20.10
N TRP A 187 -11.05 20.43 19.01
CA TRP A 187 -11.82 20.10 17.81
C TRP A 187 -11.00 19.81 16.55
N TRP A 188 -9.83 20.42 16.43
CA TRP A 188 -9.06 20.31 15.22
C TRP A 188 -8.20 19.03 15.20
N ARG A 189 -7.95 18.51 13.99
CA ARG A 189 -7.28 17.22 13.76
C ARG A 189 -6.12 17.33 12.77
N GLY A 190 -5.49 18.50 12.69
CA GLY A 190 -4.32 18.69 11.84
C GLY A 190 -4.64 18.91 10.35
N TYR A 191 -3.56 19.01 9.57
CA TYR A 191 -3.58 19.13 8.12
C TYR A 191 -3.00 17.85 7.51
N HIS A 192 -3.69 17.29 6.51
CA HIS A 192 -3.34 16.00 5.93
C HIS A 192 -3.13 16.10 4.43
N LEU A 193 -2.07 15.46 3.93
CA LEU A 193 -1.89 15.14 2.51
C LEU A 193 -2.43 13.74 2.27
N VAL A 194 -3.45 13.63 1.41
CA VAL A 194 -4.05 12.36 1.00
C VAL A 194 -3.68 12.08 -0.45
N LEU A 195 -3.15 10.89 -0.70
CA LEU A 195 -2.73 10.43 -2.02
C LEU A 195 -3.33 9.05 -2.33
N PRO A 196 -3.74 8.77 -3.58
CA PRO A 196 -4.25 7.45 -3.95
C PRO A 196 -3.21 6.36 -3.72
N GLY A 197 -3.59 5.34 -2.94
CA GLY A 197 -2.73 4.19 -2.66
C GLY A 197 -1.62 4.48 -1.64
N GLU A 198 -1.63 5.61 -0.93
CA GLU A 198 -0.72 5.87 0.18
C GLU A 198 -1.50 6.15 1.47
N SER A 199 -0.86 5.93 2.62
CA SER A 199 -1.41 6.41 3.90
C SER A 199 -1.43 7.93 3.92
N SER A 200 -2.45 8.51 4.56
CA SER A 200 -2.49 9.94 4.85
C SER A 200 -1.20 10.38 5.56
N GLN A 201 -0.69 11.56 5.20
CA GLN A 201 0.53 12.13 5.78
C GLN A 201 0.22 13.43 6.49
N ASP A 202 0.70 13.58 7.72
CA ASP A 202 0.67 14.87 8.43
C ASP A 202 1.46 15.93 7.66
N MET A 203 0.85 17.09 7.45
CA MET A 203 1.56 18.29 7.01
C MET A 203 2.10 19.04 8.23
N LEU A 204 3.41 19.19 8.27
CA LEU A 204 4.15 19.80 9.38
C LEU A 204 4.60 21.21 9.00
N SER A 205 4.59 22.13 9.97
CA SER A 205 5.20 23.46 9.83
C SER A 205 6.71 23.30 9.66
N ASN A 206 7.26 23.83 8.57
CA ASN A 206 8.69 23.73 8.29
C ASN A 206 9.49 24.47 9.36
N VAL A 207 10.50 23.80 9.92
CA VAL A 207 11.39 24.32 10.96
C VAL A 207 12.73 24.80 10.43
N ASP A 208 13.07 24.48 9.18
CA ASP A 208 14.29 24.96 8.54
C ASP A 208 14.13 26.43 8.15
N ALA A 209 14.75 27.32 8.93
CA ALA A 209 14.70 28.76 8.72
C ALA A 209 15.17 29.21 7.34
N ALA A 210 16.03 28.45 6.66
CA ALA A 210 16.51 28.78 5.31
C ALA A 210 15.43 28.55 4.24
N THR A 211 14.55 27.57 4.44
CA THR A 211 13.56 27.16 3.45
C THR A 211 12.12 27.48 3.83
N LYS A 212 11.81 27.71 5.12
CA LYS A 212 10.45 27.97 5.65
C LYS A 212 9.72 29.10 4.91
N GLY A 213 10.43 30.17 4.53
CA GLY A 213 9.82 31.29 3.81
C GLY A 213 9.32 30.93 2.40
N THR A 214 9.95 29.94 1.76
CA THR A 214 9.56 29.45 0.41
C THR A 214 8.66 28.22 0.50
N TYR A 215 8.91 27.38 1.51
CA TYR A 215 8.19 26.15 1.77
C TYR A 215 7.69 26.12 3.22
N PRO A 216 6.54 26.75 3.54
CA PRO A 216 6.04 26.84 4.91
C PRO A 216 5.63 25.50 5.53
N ALA A 217 5.29 24.50 4.70
CA ALA A 217 4.89 23.17 5.14
C ALA A 217 5.70 22.07 4.44
N VAL A 218 5.89 20.94 5.14
CA VAL A 218 6.59 19.72 4.68
C VAL A 218 5.92 18.45 5.22
N THR A 219 6.29 17.26 4.73
CA THR A 219 5.91 15.97 5.33
C THR A 219 7.14 15.11 5.66
N LYS A 220 6.97 14.07 6.50
CA LYS A 220 8.01 13.05 6.76
C LYS A 220 8.48 12.31 5.50
N SER A 221 7.63 12.22 4.48
CA SER A 221 7.97 11.61 3.18
C SER A 221 8.59 12.61 2.20
N HIS A 222 9.15 13.71 2.72
CA HIS A 222 9.88 14.74 1.97
C HIS A 222 9.05 15.52 0.94
N TRP A 223 7.73 15.63 1.12
CA TRP A 223 6.97 16.62 0.38
C TRP A 223 7.28 18.02 0.90
N ARG A 224 7.26 19.03 0.01
CA ARG A 224 7.36 20.44 0.38
C ARG A 224 6.26 21.24 -0.31
N PHE A 225 5.74 22.26 0.36
CA PHE A 225 4.60 23.04 -0.15
C PHE A 225 4.94 24.52 -0.22
N SER A 226 4.68 25.13 -1.37
CA SER A 226 4.80 26.58 -1.59
C SER A 226 3.42 27.21 -1.81
N CYS A 227 3.33 28.53 -1.71
CA CYS A 227 2.05 29.23 -1.68
C CYS A 227 1.58 29.66 -3.08
N LEU A 228 0.31 29.38 -3.35
CA LEU A 228 -0.44 29.96 -4.46
C LEU A 228 -1.27 31.12 -3.93
N PRO A 229 -1.34 32.26 -4.63
CA PRO A 229 -1.93 33.49 -4.08
C PRO A 229 -3.46 33.44 -3.98
N THR A 230 -4.13 32.55 -4.72
CA THR A 230 -5.59 32.46 -4.80
C THR A 230 -6.04 31.02 -5.03
N THR A 231 -7.20 30.66 -4.51
CA THR A 231 -7.91 29.44 -4.93
C THR A 231 -8.38 29.55 -6.40
N SER A 232 -8.45 28.42 -7.11
CA SER A 232 -8.84 28.36 -8.52
C SER A 232 -10.35 28.56 -8.75
N ASN A 233 -11.17 28.34 -7.72
CA ASN A 233 -12.62 28.57 -7.76
C ASN A 233 -13.05 29.94 -7.21
N GLY A 234 -12.10 30.82 -6.88
CA GLY A 234 -12.37 32.20 -6.45
C GLY A 234 -12.87 32.35 -5.01
N LEU A 235 -12.78 31.29 -4.20
CA LEU A 235 -12.94 31.42 -2.74
C LEU A 235 -11.76 32.23 -2.16
N PRO A 236 -11.99 33.03 -1.10
CA PRO A 236 -10.93 33.85 -0.51
C PRO A 236 -9.70 33.05 -0.04
N GLY A 237 -8.53 33.66 -0.19
CA GLY A 237 -7.27 33.16 0.36
C GLY A 237 -6.37 32.40 -0.59
N GLU A 238 -5.24 32.00 0.00
CA GLU A 238 -4.16 31.28 -0.66
C GLU A 238 -4.53 29.82 -0.92
N ALA A 239 -3.65 29.10 -1.62
CA ALA A 239 -3.70 27.67 -1.80
C ALA A 239 -2.28 27.10 -1.80
N PHE A 240 -2.12 25.79 -2.05
CA PHE A 240 -0.81 25.13 -1.98
C PHE A 240 -0.38 24.57 -3.34
N LEU A 241 0.89 24.80 -3.68
CA LEU A 241 1.62 24.05 -4.69
C LEU A 241 2.51 23.04 -3.97
N GLY A 242 2.13 21.77 -4.00
CA GLY A 242 2.92 20.67 -3.46
C GLY A 242 3.97 20.19 -4.45
N GLN A 243 5.16 19.87 -3.95
CA GLN A 243 6.24 19.24 -4.71
C GLN A 243 6.66 17.94 -4.03
N ALA A 244 6.48 16.84 -4.76
CA ALA A 244 6.86 15.49 -4.35
C ALA A 244 8.37 15.27 -4.48
N PRO A 245 8.97 14.29 -3.77
CA PRO A 245 10.42 14.01 -3.79
C PRO A 245 10.96 13.45 -5.12
N ASP A 246 10.10 13.25 -6.13
CA ASP A 246 10.45 12.89 -7.50
C ASP A 246 10.45 14.10 -8.47
N GLY A 247 10.20 15.30 -7.93
CA GLY A 247 10.07 16.56 -8.64
C GLY A 247 8.68 16.85 -9.23
N THR A 248 7.68 15.98 -9.03
CA THR A 248 6.32 16.16 -9.53
C THR A 248 5.59 17.26 -8.74
N LEU A 249 4.93 18.16 -9.47
CA LEU A 249 4.18 19.29 -8.93
C LEU A 249 2.67 19.03 -8.89
N TYR A 250 2.01 19.46 -7.81
CA TYR A 250 0.59 19.28 -7.55
C TYR A 250 -0.05 20.63 -7.17
N TRP A 251 -1.04 21.07 -7.94
CA TRP A 251 -1.79 22.30 -7.65
C TRP A 251 -3.02 21.97 -6.82
N PHE A 252 -2.89 22.07 -5.50
CA PHE A 252 -3.98 21.90 -4.55
C PHE A 252 -4.69 23.24 -4.34
N ASP A 253 -5.52 23.64 -5.31
CA ASP A 253 -6.04 25.01 -5.38
C ASP A 253 -7.56 25.13 -5.52
N LYS A 254 -8.32 24.04 -5.65
CA LYS A 254 -9.78 24.09 -5.64
C LYS A 254 -10.31 23.77 -4.25
N LEU A 255 -10.66 24.82 -3.50
CA LEU A 255 -11.16 24.71 -2.13
C LEU A 255 -12.64 24.34 -2.11
N VAL A 256 -13.00 23.30 -1.37
CA VAL A 256 -14.38 22.86 -1.16
C VAL A 256 -14.59 22.53 0.31
N TYR A 257 -15.84 22.57 0.75
CA TYR A 257 -16.24 22.15 2.09
C TYR A 257 -17.23 20.99 1.98
N ARG A 258 -17.04 19.97 2.81
CA ARG A 258 -17.99 18.88 3.03
C ARG A 258 -18.49 18.99 4.46
N GLY A 259 -19.72 18.57 4.74
CA GLY A 259 -20.14 18.45 6.14
C GLY A 259 -19.21 17.47 6.87
N ALA A 260 -19.13 17.58 8.18
CA ALA A 260 -18.49 16.59 9.04
C ALA A 260 -19.34 16.42 10.31
N THR A 261 -19.14 15.32 11.03
CA THR A 261 -19.86 15.08 12.28
C THR A 261 -19.52 16.18 13.29
N GLY A 262 -20.51 16.99 13.65
CA GLY A 262 -20.32 18.05 14.64
C GLY A 262 -19.99 17.48 16.02
N MET A 263 -19.20 18.20 16.80
CA MET A 263 -18.87 17.82 18.17
C MET A 263 -19.81 18.46 19.19
N THR A 264 -20.04 17.75 20.28
CA THR A 264 -20.82 18.23 21.43
C THR A 264 -20.06 17.96 22.71
N ARG A 265 -19.97 18.96 23.59
CA ARG A 265 -19.48 18.80 24.97
C ARG A 265 -20.58 19.11 25.97
N GLN A 266 -20.62 18.35 27.06
CA GLN A 266 -21.49 18.67 28.19
C GLN A 266 -20.80 19.71 29.08
N LEU A 267 -21.49 20.81 29.39
CA LEU A 267 -20.93 21.85 30.24
C LEU A 267 -21.13 21.55 31.74
N PHE A 268 -22.15 20.75 32.14
CA PHE A 268 -22.46 20.45 33.54
C PHE A 268 -23.20 19.11 33.73
N ASP A 269 -22.87 18.35 34.79
CA ASP A 269 -23.62 17.17 35.27
C ASP A 269 -24.52 17.52 36.47
N THR A 270 -25.75 17.00 36.48
CA THR A 270 -26.78 17.23 37.51
C THR A 270 -26.83 16.12 38.57
N THR A 271 -25.93 15.12 38.54
CA THR A 271 -25.96 13.97 39.45
C THR A 271 -25.07 14.08 40.69
N ALA A 272 -24.28 15.16 40.85
CA ALA A 272 -23.60 15.43 42.11
C ALA A 272 -24.65 15.67 43.21
N SER A 273 -24.91 14.66 44.05
CA SER A 273 -25.61 14.89 45.31
C SER A 273 -24.81 15.93 46.09
N VAL A 274 -25.50 16.92 46.63
CA VAL A 274 -24.90 17.90 47.53
C VAL A 274 -24.65 17.21 48.87
N ASP A 275 -23.66 16.34 48.95
CA ASP A 275 -23.21 15.76 50.21
C ASP A 275 -22.36 16.81 50.94
N SER A 276 -23.07 17.59 51.77
CA SER A 276 -22.59 18.38 52.90
C SER A 276 -21.10 18.75 52.88
N HIS A 277 -20.71 19.71 52.04
CA HIS A 277 -19.45 20.44 52.19
C HIS A 277 -19.72 21.90 52.57
N PRO A 278 -18.90 22.52 53.45
CA PRO A 278 -19.27 23.77 54.10
C PRO A 278 -19.11 24.97 53.15
N SER A 279 -20.24 25.61 52.86
CA SER A 279 -20.45 27.07 52.83
C SER A 279 -19.61 28.00 51.94
N SER A 280 -18.80 27.54 50.98
CA SER A 280 -18.18 28.44 49.98
C SER A 280 -18.66 28.27 48.54
N SER A 281 -19.31 27.16 48.19
CA SER A 281 -19.79 26.88 46.82
C SER A 281 -21.20 27.42 46.53
N LEU A 282 -22.05 27.62 47.55
CA LEU A 282 -23.44 28.06 47.39
C LEU A 282 -23.58 29.45 46.72
N VAL A 283 -22.58 30.32 46.84
CA VAL A 283 -22.59 31.66 46.22
C VAL A 283 -22.25 31.60 44.72
N ALA A 284 -21.59 30.54 44.26
CA ALA A 284 -21.30 30.34 42.83
C ALA A 284 -22.49 29.75 42.04
N PHE A 285 -23.39 29.00 42.70
CA PHE A 285 -24.59 28.41 42.09
C PHE A 285 -25.72 29.41 41.85
N ALA A 286 -25.84 30.47 42.65
CA ALA A 286 -26.94 31.43 42.58
C ALA A 286 -26.80 32.47 41.45
N ASN A 287 -25.60 32.69 40.91
CA ASN A 287 -25.34 33.83 40.03
C ASN A 287 -25.55 33.57 38.52
N LYS A 288 -25.99 32.38 38.10
CA LYS A 288 -25.83 31.97 36.68
C LYS A 288 -27.09 31.61 35.90
N SER A 289 -28.29 31.62 36.51
CA SER A 289 -29.52 31.77 35.73
C SER A 289 -30.63 32.41 36.57
N VAL A 290 -31.41 33.30 35.96
CA VAL A 290 -32.58 33.96 36.60
C VAL A 290 -33.61 32.91 37.03
N GLU A 291 -33.70 31.78 36.33
CA GLU A 291 -34.59 30.65 36.64
C GLU A 291 -34.16 29.88 37.91
N THR A 292 -32.85 29.71 38.14
CA THR A 292 -32.33 29.09 39.37
C THR A 292 -32.60 29.97 40.59
N LEU A 293 -32.48 31.30 40.43
CA LEU A 293 -32.77 32.26 41.50
C LEU A 293 -34.27 32.25 41.87
N ILE A 294 -35.17 32.14 40.89
CA ILE A 294 -36.62 32.05 41.08
C ILE A 294 -37.02 30.71 41.73
N SER A 295 -36.35 29.61 41.37
CA SER A 295 -36.59 28.29 41.98
C SER A 295 -36.15 28.22 43.44
N VAL A 296 -35.04 28.87 43.81
CA VAL A 296 -34.54 28.91 45.19
C VAL A 296 -35.39 29.82 46.07
N LEU A 297 -35.89 30.94 45.54
CA LEU A 297 -36.74 31.90 46.27
C LEU A 297 -38.21 31.43 46.43
N SER A 298 -38.65 30.43 45.67
CA SER A 298 -40.03 29.89 45.72
C SER A 298 -40.22 28.68 46.65
N GLY A 299 -39.17 28.24 47.35
CA GLY A 299 -39.26 27.12 48.31
C GLY A 299 -39.40 25.74 47.66
N SER A 300 -39.14 25.61 46.35
CA SER A 300 -39.09 24.32 45.67
C SER A 300 -37.77 23.62 45.98
N THR A 301 -37.82 22.39 46.52
CA THR A 301 -36.65 21.53 46.76
C THR A 301 -36.16 20.80 45.52
N VAL A 302 -36.70 21.09 44.33
CA VAL A 302 -36.27 20.48 43.08
C VAL A 302 -36.19 21.55 41.99
N ALA A 303 -35.03 22.18 41.88
CA ALA A 303 -34.63 22.92 40.68
C ALA A 303 -33.91 21.92 39.75
N ARG A 304 -34.59 21.39 38.73
CA ARG A 304 -33.91 20.67 37.65
C ARG A 304 -33.46 21.70 36.61
N ALA A 305 -32.21 22.13 36.66
CA ALA A 305 -31.59 22.80 35.52
C ALA A 305 -31.45 21.77 34.38
N GLN A 306 -31.88 22.11 33.17
CA GLN A 306 -31.63 21.28 32.00
C GLN A 306 -30.11 21.25 31.72
N PRO A 307 -29.52 20.10 31.33
CA PRO A 307 -28.12 20.07 30.91
C PRO A 307 -27.94 21.02 29.72
N ILE A 308 -27.04 22.00 29.85
CA ILE A 308 -26.65 22.86 28.73
C ILE A 308 -25.56 22.10 27.97
N THR A 309 -25.88 21.60 26.79
CA THR A 309 -24.92 21.06 25.83
C THR A 309 -24.41 22.18 24.95
N ASP A 310 -23.09 22.29 24.84
CA ASP A 310 -22.45 23.16 23.87
C ASP A 310 -21.99 22.31 22.69
N SER A 311 -22.21 22.79 21.47
CA SER A 311 -21.89 22.03 20.25
C SER A 311 -21.29 22.93 19.21
N ILE A 312 -20.39 22.39 18.40
CA ILE A 312 -19.91 23.03 17.18
C ILE A 312 -20.30 22.16 15.99
N THR A 313 -20.60 22.83 14.89
CA THR A 313 -20.71 22.15 13.60
C THR A 313 -19.34 22.16 12.96
N GLU A 314 -18.94 21.03 12.40
CA GLU A 314 -17.67 20.87 11.71
C GLU A 314 -17.91 20.68 10.21
N SER A 315 -16.91 21.04 9.43
CA SER A 315 -16.85 20.77 8.00
C SER A 315 -15.44 20.32 7.63
N LEU A 316 -15.31 19.36 6.72
CA LEU A 316 -14.03 19.01 6.14
C LEU A 316 -13.69 20.03 5.04
N GLY A 317 -12.64 20.83 5.27
CA GLY A 317 -12.06 21.71 4.28
C GLY A 317 -11.08 20.94 3.41
N VAL A 318 -11.34 20.88 2.10
CA VAL A 318 -10.54 20.09 1.15
C VAL A 318 -10.02 21.00 0.05
N LEU A 319 -8.70 20.96 -0.19
CA LEU A 319 -8.06 21.54 -1.36
C LEU A 319 -7.81 20.43 -2.38
N LEU A 320 -8.74 20.33 -3.32
CA LEU A 320 -8.68 19.36 -4.41
C LEU A 320 -7.57 19.74 -5.40
N VAL A 321 -6.89 18.72 -5.93
CA VAL A 321 -5.92 18.91 -7.01
C VAL A 321 -6.62 19.35 -8.29
N THR A 322 -6.13 20.38 -8.97
CA THR A 322 -6.60 20.78 -10.31
C THR A 322 -5.62 20.43 -11.41
N LYS A 323 -4.34 20.29 -11.08
CA LYS A 323 -3.29 19.93 -12.01
C LYS A 323 -2.20 19.12 -11.32
N ILE A 324 -1.66 18.14 -12.03
CA ILE A 324 -0.42 17.43 -11.71
C ILE A 324 0.53 17.62 -12.89
N GLN A 325 1.80 17.90 -12.63
CA GLN A 325 2.82 18.05 -13.67
C GLN A 325 4.11 17.35 -13.25
N ASP A 326 4.60 16.41 -14.06
CA ASP A 326 5.94 15.86 -13.82
C ASP A 326 7.04 16.87 -14.16
N ARG A 327 8.29 16.57 -13.78
CA ARG A 327 9.44 17.44 -14.04
C ARG A 327 9.76 17.66 -15.53
N PHE A 328 9.15 16.90 -16.44
CA PHE A 328 9.32 17.04 -17.89
C PHE A 328 8.21 17.88 -18.53
N GLY A 329 7.24 18.32 -17.73
CA GLY A 329 6.16 19.18 -18.16
C GLY A 329 4.90 18.44 -18.62
N ASN A 330 4.84 17.11 -18.54
CA ASN A 330 3.64 16.34 -18.86
C ASN A 330 2.61 16.51 -17.74
N THR A 331 1.31 16.59 -18.09
CA THR A 331 0.28 17.00 -17.13
C THR A 331 -0.94 16.08 -17.09
N LEU A 332 -1.58 16.06 -15.92
CA LEU A 332 -2.99 15.70 -15.73
C LEU A 332 -3.74 16.94 -15.22
N ASN A 333 -4.90 17.23 -15.80
CA ASN A 333 -5.78 18.33 -15.37
C ASN A 333 -7.12 17.74 -14.92
N TYR A 334 -7.61 18.20 -13.77
CA TYR A 334 -8.81 17.73 -13.12
C TYR A 334 -9.90 18.79 -13.24
N SER A 335 -11.06 18.39 -13.74
CA SER A 335 -12.22 19.27 -13.91
C SER A 335 -13.29 18.90 -12.91
N TYR A 336 -13.90 19.91 -12.29
CA TYR A 336 -14.93 19.71 -11.27
C TYR A 336 -16.11 20.63 -11.53
N ASP A 337 -17.31 20.21 -11.11
CA ASP A 337 -18.50 21.04 -11.17
C ASP A 337 -18.49 22.19 -10.13
N VAL A 338 -19.61 22.88 -9.99
CA VAL A 338 -19.79 23.99 -9.04
C VAL A 338 -19.75 23.53 -7.57
N ASN A 339 -20.13 22.28 -7.29
CA ASN A 339 -20.13 21.69 -5.95
C ASN A 339 -18.77 21.04 -5.61
N GLY A 340 -17.86 20.97 -6.58
CA GLY A 340 -16.55 20.35 -6.41
C GLY A 340 -16.54 18.84 -6.63
N TYR A 341 -17.53 18.29 -7.35
CA TYR A 341 -17.53 16.90 -7.77
C TYR A 341 -16.75 16.74 -9.08
N LEU A 342 -15.93 15.68 -9.17
CA LEU A 342 -15.08 15.42 -10.34
C LEU A 342 -15.94 15.16 -11.58
N THR A 343 -15.69 15.90 -12.66
CA THR A 343 -16.39 15.75 -13.95
C THR A 343 -15.51 15.10 -15.01
N GLY A 344 -14.18 15.20 -14.88
CA GLY A 344 -13.25 14.52 -15.78
C GLY A 344 -11.79 14.79 -15.45
N ILE A 345 -10.92 13.97 -16.05
CA ILE A 345 -9.46 14.10 -16.00
C ILE A 345 -8.95 14.07 -17.44
N THR A 346 -8.05 14.99 -17.79
CA THR A 346 -7.42 15.04 -19.12
C THR A 346 -5.90 15.12 -19.00
N ALA A 347 -5.19 14.35 -19.81
CA ALA A 347 -3.74 14.34 -19.86
C ALA A 347 -3.18 15.11 -21.07
N SER A 348 -1.96 15.63 -20.97
CA SER A 348 -1.28 16.31 -22.08
C SER A 348 -1.00 15.41 -23.29
N ASP A 349 -1.03 14.09 -23.11
CA ASP A 349 -0.88 13.09 -24.19
C ASP A 349 -2.23 12.63 -24.78
N GLY A 350 -3.34 13.29 -24.43
CA GLY A 350 -4.67 13.05 -24.99
C GLY A 350 -5.45 11.92 -24.33
N ARG A 351 -4.97 11.30 -23.23
CA ARG A 351 -5.81 10.44 -22.40
C ARG A 351 -6.89 11.27 -21.71
N ALA A 352 -8.11 10.75 -21.62
CA ALA A 352 -9.18 11.43 -20.91
C ALA A 352 -10.19 10.45 -20.30
N LEU A 353 -10.77 10.83 -19.17
CA LEU A 353 -11.95 10.18 -18.58
C LEU A 353 -13.01 11.22 -18.26
N ASN A 354 -14.28 10.83 -18.38
CA ASN A 354 -15.44 11.63 -18.02
C ASN A 354 -16.25 10.92 -16.93
N VAL A 355 -16.82 11.68 -16.00
CA VAL A 355 -17.66 11.20 -14.90
C VAL A 355 -19.07 11.73 -15.09
N THR A 356 -20.06 10.87 -14.88
CA THR A 356 -21.49 11.21 -14.92
C THR A 356 -22.13 10.80 -13.61
N TYR A 357 -23.09 11.60 -13.13
CA TYR A 357 -23.75 11.42 -11.84
C TYR A 357 -25.22 11.00 -12.03
N VAL A 358 -25.75 10.26 -11.05
CA VAL A 358 -27.16 9.91 -10.98
C VAL A 358 -27.96 11.20 -10.77
N SER A 359 -28.95 11.42 -11.64
CA SER A 359 -29.74 12.65 -11.67
C SER A 359 -30.32 13.00 -10.30
N GLY A 360 -30.05 14.23 -9.83
CA GLY A 360 -30.53 14.73 -8.55
C GLY A 360 -29.75 14.27 -7.32
N THR A 361 -28.61 13.60 -7.48
CA THR A 361 -27.77 13.10 -6.38
C THR A 361 -26.29 13.37 -6.64
N GLN A 362 -25.45 13.14 -5.63
CA GLN A 362 -23.97 13.18 -5.72
C GLN A 362 -23.33 11.83 -6.10
N LEU A 363 -24.14 10.80 -6.39
CA LEU A 363 -23.64 9.47 -6.68
C LEU A 363 -23.16 9.36 -8.13
N ILE A 364 -21.99 8.80 -8.36
CA ILE A 364 -21.46 8.54 -9.70
C ILE A 364 -22.31 7.46 -10.37
N GLN A 365 -22.88 7.74 -11.53
CA GLN A 365 -23.60 6.76 -12.33
C GLN A 365 -22.65 5.94 -13.19
N SER A 366 -21.74 6.63 -13.88
CA SER A 366 -20.76 5.98 -14.75
C SER A 366 -19.51 6.81 -14.92
N VAL A 367 -18.40 6.11 -15.12
CA VAL A 367 -17.12 6.70 -15.53
C VAL A 367 -16.75 6.10 -16.88
N THR A 368 -16.43 6.97 -17.84
CA THR A 368 -16.12 6.56 -19.21
C THR A 368 -14.74 7.04 -19.62
N LEU A 369 -13.86 6.09 -19.93
CA LEU A 369 -12.55 6.33 -20.50
C LEU A 369 -12.71 6.62 -22.00
N GLN A 370 -12.29 7.81 -22.43
CA GLN A 370 -12.50 8.33 -23.78
C GLN A 370 -11.26 8.08 -24.64
N PRO A 371 -11.34 7.21 -25.65
CA PRO A 371 -10.27 7.09 -26.64
C PRO A 371 -10.41 8.21 -27.69
N SER A 372 -9.31 8.51 -28.40
CA SER A 372 -9.36 9.37 -29.59
C SER A 372 -9.91 8.63 -30.82
N SER A 373 -9.90 7.30 -30.78
CA SER A 373 -10.37 6.37 -31.82
C SER A 373 -10.81 5.04 -31.21
N GLY A 374 -11.92 4.46 -31.70
CA GLY A 374 -12.49 3.21 -31.16
C GLY A 374 -13.65 3.43 -30.16
N ALA A 375 -14.09 2.34 -29.54
CA ALA A 375 -15.20 2.36 -28.58
C ALA A 375 -14.72 2.78 -27.19
N ALA A 376 -15.48 3.65 -26.53
CA ALA A 376 -15.21 4.03 -25.14
C ALA A 376 -15.42 2.84 -24.19
N ARG A 377 -14.67 2.83 -23.08
CA ARG A 377 -14.83 1.86 -22.00
C ARG A 377 -15.58 2.53 -20.86
N THR A 378 -16.70 1.95 -20.44
CA THR A 378 -17.57 2.53 -19.42
C THR A 378 -17.74 1.56 -18.24
N TRP A 379 -17.51 2.08 -17.05
CA TRP A 379 -17.84 1.44 -15.78
C TRP A 379 -19.15 2.04 -15.27
N THR A 380 -20.08 1.21 -14.81
CA THR A 380 -21.35 1.68 -14.25
C THR A 380 -21.54 1.21 -12.82
N TYR A 381 -22.09 2.09 -11.99
CA TYR A 381 -22.18 1.90 -10.54
C TYR A 381 -23.65 1.84 -10.12
N ALA A 382 -23.99 0.85 -9.28
CA ALA A 382 -25.34 0.65 -8.79
C ALA A 382 -25.37 0.59 -7.26
N TYR A 383 -26.44 1.14 -6.68
CA TYR A 383 -26.55 1.40 -5.25
C TYR A 383 -27.80 0.78 -4.65
N SER A 384 -27.75 0.50 -3.35
CA SER A 384 -28.94 0.13 -2.58
C SER A 384 -29.94 1.30 -2.51
N ALA A 385 -31.23 0.98 -2.37
CA ALA A 385 -32.26 1.97 -2.15
C ALA A 385 -32.27 2.41 -0.67
N GLY A 386 -32.44 3.72 -0.42
CA GLY A 386 -32.54 4.24 0.95
C GLY A 386 -32.00 5.67 1.08
N ALA A 387 -32.03 6.19 2.31
CA ALA A 387 -31.49 7.52 2.62
C ALA A 387 -29.95 7.54 2.66
N LEU A 388 -29.33 6.39 2.96
CA LEU A 388 -27.87 6.17 2.94
C LEU A 388 -27.57 5.04 1.94
N PRO A 389 -27.42 5.34 0.64
CA PRO A 389 -27.20 4.34 -0.39
C PRO A 389 -25.80 3.73 -0.29
N SER A 390 -25.68 2.41 -0.31
CA SER A 390 -24.41 1.68 -0.35
C SER A 390 -24.12 1.20 -1.77
N LEU A 391 -22.86 1.17 -2.19
CA LEU A 391 -22.46 0.59 -3.47
C LEU A 391 -22.70 -0.92 -3.41
N THR A 392 -23.46 -1.43 -4.37
CA THR A 392 -23.83 -2.86 -4.44
C THR A 392 -23.23 -3.56 -5.63
N THR A 393 -22.99 -2.86 -6.74
CA THR A 393 -22.47 -3.45 -7.96
C THR A 393 -21.65 -2.45 -8.76
N VAL A 394 -20.52 -2.91 -9.30
CA VAL A 394 -19.75 -2.20 -10.33
C VAL A 394 -19.69 -3.11 -11.56
N THR A 395 -20.24 -2.64 -12.69
CA THR A 395 -20.21 -3.37 -13.96
C THR A 395 -19.06 -2.86 -14.80
N LEU A 396 -18.18 -3.78 -15.21
CA LEU A 396 -17.04 -3.53 -16.08
C LEU A 396 -17.47 -3.35 -17.55
N PRO A 397 -16.61 -2.80 -18.42
CA PRO A 397 -16.91 -2.61 -19.84
C PRO A 397 -17.29 -3.88 -20.63
N ASP A 398 -16.97 -5.09 -20.14
CA ASP A 398 -17.38 -6.36 -20.76
C ASP A 398 -18.67 -6.95 -20.17
N GLY A 399 -19.31 -6.23 -19.24
CA GLY A 399 -20.54 -6.63 -18.56
C GLY A 399 -20.33 -7.50 -17.32
N THR A 400 -19.09 -7.90 -17.02
CA THR A 400 -18.77 -8.64 -15.79
C THR A 400 -18.84 -7.71 -14.58
N GLN A 401 -19.08 -8.26 -13.39
CA GLN A 401 -19.51 -7.46 -12.24
C GLN A 401 -18.74 -7.77 -10.96
N TRP A 402 -18.42 -6.72 -10.22
CA TRP A 402 -18.17 -6.79 -8.79
C TRP A 402 -19.50 -6.70 -8.04
N HIS A 403 -19.66 -7.47 -6.97
CA HIS A 403 -20.77 -7.32 -6.04
C HIS A 403 -20.29 -7.06 -4.61
N TYR A 404 -20.97 -6.15 -3.93
CA TYR A 404 -20.64 -5.69 -2.59
C TYR A 404 -21.84 -5.84 -1.66
N ASN A 405 -21.58 -6.39 -0.47
CA ASN A 405 -22.52 -6.40 0.65
C ASN A 405 -21.73 -6.05 1.91
N LEU A 406 -21.49 -4.75 2.08
CA LEU A 406 -20.65 -4.20 3.15
C LEU A 406 -21.41 -3.31 4.14
N ALA A 407 -22.69 -3.02 3.87
CA ALA A 407 -23.52 -2.14 4.70
C ALA A 407 -23.64 -2.58 6.17
N GLY A 408 -23.37 -3.86 6.48
CA GLY A 408 -23.26 -4.32 7.86
C GLY A 408 -22.20 -3.55 8.65
N PHE A 409 -21.04 -3.29 8.04
CA PHE A 409 -19.94 -2.54 8.67
C PHE A 409 -20.33 -1.09 8.98
N ASP A 410 -21.10 -0.43 8.10
CA ASP A 410 -21.61 0.93 8.33
C ASP A 410 -22.53 1.04 9.55
N THR A 411 -23.22 -0.06 9.91
CA THR A 411 -24.19 -0.09 11.02
C THR A 411 -23.62 -0.58 12.35
N ALA A 412 -22.36 -1.04 12.37
CA ALA A 412 -21.70 -1.59 13.54
C ALA A 412 -21.11 -0.48 14.43
N THR A 413 -21.99 0.37 14.96
CA THR A 413 -21.64 1.60 15.71
C THR A 413 -20.71 1.35 16.88
N LEU A 414 -19.63 2.13 16.94
CA LEU A 414 -18.70 2.17 18.07
C LEU A 414 -19.14 3.20 19.13
N ALA A 415 -20.23 3.92 18.90
CA ALA A 415 -20.79 4.85 19.86
C ALA A 415 -21.18 4.14 21.17
N ALA A 416 -20.85 4.76 22.30
CA ALA A 416 -21.13 4.21 23.61
C ALA A 416 -22.63 4.31 23.97
N SER A 417 -23.18 3.27 24.60
CA SER A 417 -24.58 3.25 25.07
C SER A 417 -24.79 3.87 26.46
N SER A 418 -23.73 4.38 27.11
CA SER A 418 -23.75 4.84 28.51
C SER A 418 -22.84 6.07 28.72
N PRO A 419 -23.23 7.06 29.55
CA PRO A 419 -22.47 8.30 29.74
C PRO A 419 -21.26 8.19 30.69
N PHE A 420 -20.91 6.99 31.19
CA PHE A 420 -19.82 6.82 32.17
C PHE A 420 -18.43 6.71 31.53
N SER A 421 -18.07 7.62 30.62
CA SER A 421 -16.67 7.87 30.31
C SER A 421 -16.06 8.81 31.35
N SER A 422 -14.86 8.50 31.78
CA SER A 422 -14.00 9.38 32.58
C SER A 422 -12.63 9.47 31.91
N CYS A 423 -11.73 10.29 32.46
CA CYS A 423 -10.37 10.39 31.94
C CYS A 423 -9.59 9.07 31.99
N ILE A 424 -9.93 8.17 32.90
CA ILE A 424 -9.25 6.88 33.08
C ILE A 424 -10.15 5.68 32.74
N THR A 425 -11.37 5.91 32.27
CA THR A 425 -12.32 4.86 31.91
C THR A 425 -12.94 5.18 30.56
N LEU A 426 -12.48 4.46 29.53
CA LEU A 426 -13.04 4.53 28.19
C LEU A 426 -14.43 3.90 28.18
N ALA A 427 -15.41 4.58 27.58
CA ALA A 427 -16.74 4.03 27.43
C ALA A 427 -16.75 2.79 26.54
N VAL A 428 -17.59 1.82 26.90
CA VAL A 428 -17.75 0.58 26.12
C VAL A 428 -18.77 0.83 24.99
N PRO A 429 -18.44 0.47 23.73
CA PRO A 429 -19.37 0.55 22.61
C PRO A 429 -20.69 -0.17 22.86
N ALA A 430 -21.78 0.35 22.30
CA ALA A 430 -23.10 -0.27 22.36
C ALA A 430 -23.12 -1.64 21.66
N TYR A 431 -22.29 -1.81 20.63
CA TYR A 431 -22.17 -3.03 19.84
C TYR A 431 -20.76 -3.62 19.98
N LEU A 432 -20.70 -4.87 20.45
CA LEU A 432 -19.46 -5.64 20.56
C LEU A 432 -19.48 -6.92 19.71
N GLY A 433 -20.57 -7.17 18.98
CA GLY A 433 -20.77 -8.39 18.22
C GLY A 433 -19.93 -8.45 16.95
N PRO A 434 -19.73 -9.65 16.36
CA PRO A 434 -19.10 -9.76 15.06
C PRO A 434 -20.06 -9.28 13.96
N THR A 435 -19.53 -8.53 13.00
CA THR A 435 -20.24 -8.09 11.80
C THR A 435 -19.55 -8.67 10.58
N THR A 436 -20.33 -9.07 9.57
CA THR A 436 -19.82 -9.71 8.36
C THR A 436 -20.11 -8.87 7.12
N GLY A 437 -19.13 -8.76 6.24
CA GLY A 437 -19.26 -8.19 4.91
C GLY A 437 -18.73 -9.16 3.84
N THR A 438 -19.31 -9.11 2.64
CA THR A 438 -18.90 -9.98 1.52
C THR A 438 -18.63 -9.18 0.25
N ILE A 439 -17.60 -9.59 -0.49
CA ILE A 439 -17.26 -9.06 -1.81
C ILE A 439 -17.18 -10.23 -2.80
N VAL A 440 -17.81 -10.09 -3.97
CA VAL A 440 -17.69 -11.05 -5.08
C VAL A 440 -16.95 -10.39 -6.23
N HIS A 441 -15.81 -10.97 -6.63
CA HIS A 441 -15.00 -10.55 -7.76
C HIS A 441 -15.64 -11.02 -9.10
N PRO A 442 -15.44 -10.30 -10.22
CA PRO A 442 -15.84 -10.73 -11.58
C PRO A 442 -15.39 -12.13 -12.03
N SER A 443 -14.47 -12.76 -11.29
CA SER A 443 -14.01 -14.13 -11.52
C SER A 443 -14.89 -15.20 -10.90
N GLY A 444 -15.87 -14.81 -10.07
CA GLY A 444 -16.68 -15.72 -9.25
C GLY A 444 -16.10 -15.98 -7.85
N LEU A 445 -14.96 -15.37 -7.52
CA LEU A 445 -14.34 -15.47 -6.19
C LEU A 445 -15.13 -14.66 -5.17
N THR A 446 -15.37 -15.24 -4.00
CA THR A 446 -16.07 -14.58 -2.88
C THR A 446 -15.16 -14.48 -1.66
N GLY A 447 -15.03 -13.26 -1.15
CA GLY A 447 -14.34 -12.92 0.10
C GLY A 447 -15.37 -12.58 1.16
N THR A 448 -15.27 -13.22 2.33
CA THR A 448 -16.11 -12.97 3.51
C THR A 448 -15.23 -12.47 4.64
N PHE A 449 -15.52 -11.29 5.14
CA PHE A 449 -14.72 -10.60 6.15
C PHE A 449 -15.55 -10.42 7.42
N VAL A 450 -14.96 -10.74 8.58
CA VAL A 450 -15.62 -10.60 9.87
C VAL A 450 -14.82 -9.63 10.72
N VAL A 451 -15.48 -8.55 11.18
CA VAL A 451 -14.91 -7.57 12.12
C VAL A 451 -15.66 -7.61 13.44
N ALA A 452 -15.01 -7.24 14.53
CA ALA A 452 -15.64 -7.03 15.84
C ALA A 452 -15.04 -5.78 16.50
N ALA A 453 -15.81 -5.11 17.36
CA ALA A 453 -15.29 -4.01 18.15
C ALA A 453 -14.25 -4.55 19.15
N MET A 454 -13.00 -4.10 19.03
CA MET A 454 -11.91 -4.46 19.95
C MET A 454 -11.27 -3.22 20.55
N LYS A 455 -10.86 -3.34 21.81
CA LYS A 455 -10.11 -2.31 22.52
C LYS A 455 -8.63 -2.48 22.19
N HIS A 456 -7.95 -1.38 21.88
CA HIS A 456 -6.51 -1.29 21.68
C HIS A 456 -5.90 -0.31 22.69
N GLY A 457 -4.67 -0.58 23.12
CA GLY A 457 -4.03 0.16 24.21
C GLY A 457 -2.62 0.64 23.87
N ARG A 458 -2.28 1.83 24.39
CA ARG A 458 -0.97 2.49 24.31
C ARG A 458 -0.33 2.52 25.68
N SER A 459 0.98 2.33 25.74
CA SER A 459 1.72 2.33 27.00
C SER A 459 2.44 3.65 27.24
N TYR A 460 2.56 4.02 28.52
CA TYR A 460 3.21 5.25 29.00
C TYR A 460 2.66 6.57 28.40
N VAL A 461 1.37 6.60 28.06
CA VAL A 461 0.73 7.84 27.60
C VAL A 461 0.74 8.88 28.71
N ARG A 462 1.00 10.14 28.38
CA ARG A 462 0.96 11.22 29.38
C ARG A 462 -0.46 11.38 29.94
N GLN A 463 -0.62 11.24 31.25
CA GLN A 463 -1.93 11.45 31.88
C GLN A 463 -2.30 12.95 31.86
N GLY A 464 -3.42 13.25 31.22
CA GLY A 464 -4.02 14.58 31.19
C GLY A 464 -5.54 14.46 31.01
N CYS A 465 -6.29 15.20 31.82
CA CYS A 465 -7.75 15.11 31.88
C CYS A 465 -8.40 16.46 31.54
N GLY A 466 -9.28 16.46 30.52
CA GLY A 466 -10.17 17.57 30.18
C GLY A 466 -11.61 17.31 30.65
N GLY A 467 -12.50 18.31 30.50
CA GLY A 467 -13.94 18.17 30.76
C GLY A 467 -14.47 18.89 32.02
N VAL A 468 -15.64 18.45 32.51
CA VAL A 468 -16.51 19.15 33.50
C VAL A 468 -15.82 19.45 34.84
N GLN A 469 -14.85 18.61 35.23
CA GLN A 469 -13.94 18.88 36.34
C GLN A 469 -12.50 18.69 35.88
N TYR A 470 -11.87 19.80 35.50
CA TYR A 470 -10.47 19.84 35.07
C TYR A 470 -9.56 19.16 36.12
N ASN A 471 -8.76 18.19 35.68
CA ASN A 471 -7.89 17.35 36.50
C ASN A 471 -8.57 16.36 37.47
N ASP A 472 -9.89 16.13 37.43
CA ASP A 472 -10.49 14.97 38.13
C ASP A 472 -10.59 13.77 37.17
N PRO A 473 -9.77 12.72 37.37
CA PRO A 473 -9.79 11.57 36.49
C PRO A 473 -11.03 10.69 36.63
N ASN A 474 -11.77 10.77 37.75
CA ASN A 474 -12.86 9.85 38.08
C ASN A 474 -14.25 10.42 37.79
N THR A 475 -14.37 11.72 37.56
CA THR A 475 -15.65 12.38 37.33
C THR A 475 -16.21 12.01 35.95
N GLY A 476 -17.49 11.61 35.93
CA GLY A 476 -18.21 11.35 34.69
C GLY A 476 -18.28 12.62 33.84
N GLY A 477 -17.95 12.50 32.55
CA GLY A 477 -17.84 13.65 31.64
C GLY A 477 -16.45 14.30 31.60
N SER A 478 -15.48 13.82 32.39
CA SER A 478 -14.05 14.05 32.12
C SER A 478 -13.57 13.11 31.00
N TYR A 479 -12.56 13.51 30.23
CA TYR A 479 -11.97 12.69 29.16
C TYR A 479 -10.45 12.79 29.13
N ALA A 480 -9.80 11.77 28.55
CA ALA A 480 -8.36 11.77 28.33
C ALA A 480 -8.02 12.76 27.21
N ILE A 481 -7.12 13.70 27.51
CA ILE A 481 -6.59 14.67 26.53
C ILE A 481 -5.82 13.93 25.42
N VAL A 482 -5.02 12.94 25.81
CA VAL A 482 -4.39 11.98 24.90
C VAL A 482 -4.86 10.59 25.35
N PRO A 483 -5.72 9.89 24.58
CA PRO A 483 -6.27 8.61 25.03
C PRO A 483 -5.19 7.54 25.26
N ASP A 484 -5.20 6.80 26.35
CA ASP A 484 -4.32 5.62 26.48
C ASP A 484 -4.89 4.37 25.81
N ALA A 485 -6.17 4.40 25.43
CA ALA A 485 -6.83 3.33 24.68
C ALA A 485 -7.90 3.87 23.73
N TRP A 486 -8.27 3.07 22.73
CA TRP A 486 -9.38 3.33 21.81
C TRP A 486 -10.09 2.03 21.42
N TYR A 487 -11.28 2.15 20.82
CA TYR A 487 -11.95 1.03 20.15
C TYR A 487 -11.88 1.21 18.64
N SER A 488 -11.72 0.11 17.91
CA SER A 488 -11.87 0.06 16.46
C SER A 488 -12.63 -1.21 16.04
N LEU A 489 -13.22 -1.19 14.85
CA LEU A 489 -13.67 -2.42 14.20
C LEU A 489 -12.43 -3.16 13.70
N THR A 490 -12.17 -4.32 14.29
CA THR A 490 -10.97 -5.11 14.10
C THR A 490 -11.32 -6.39 13.37
N ALA A 491 -10.64 -6.67 12.24
CA ALA A 491 -10.79 -7.90 11.49
C ALA A 491 -10.40 -9.11 12.36
N THR A 492 -11.23 -10.13 12.37
CA THR A 492 -11.01 -11.37 13.14
C THR A 492 -10.94 -12.60 12.25
N GLN A 493 -11.54 -12.51 11.06
CA GLN A 493 -11.56 -13.61 10.11
C GLN A 493 -11.70 -13.09 8.67
N MET A 494 -10.99 -13.76 7.76
CA MET A 494 -11.20 -13.66 6.33
C MET A 494 -11.39 -15.06 5.77
N THR A 495 -12.43 -15.27 4.96
CA THR A 495 -12.65 -16.54 4.25
C THR A 495 -12.77 -16.28 2.76
N VAL A 496 -11.97 -16.99 1.96
CA VAL A 496 -12.00 -16.95 0.50
C VAL A 496 -12.52 -18.28 -0.03
N SER A 497 -13.42 -18.22 -1.01
CA SER A 497 -14.00 -19.40 -1.65
C SER A 497 -14.45 -19.09 -3.08
N GLY A 498 -14.60 -20.11 -3.91
CA GLY A 498 -15.09 -19.94 -5.28
C GLY A 498 -14.89 -21.21 -6.10
N ALA A 499 -15.16 -21.14 -7.40
CA ALA A 499 -14.95 -22.30 -8.26
C ALA A 499 -13.49 -22.77 -8.25
N GLY A 500 -13.29 -24.08 -8.03
CA GLY A 500 -11.95 -24.66 -7.91
C GLY A 500 -11.19 -24.32 -6.63
N ILE A 501 -11.77 -23.57 -5.70
CA ILE A 501 -11.15 -23.12 -4.44
C ILE A 501 -12.01 -23.55 -3.25
N PRO A 502 -11.53 -24.46 -2.39
CA PRO A 502 -12.25 -24.79 -1.15
C PRO A 502 -12.29 -23.58 -0.21
N ASN A 503 -13.13 -23.61 0.82
CA ASN A 503 -13.13 -22.56 1.84
C ASN A 503 -11.74 -22.47 2.50
N GLN A 504 -11.07 -21.34 2.30
CA GLN A 504 -9.78 -21.01 2.88
C GLN A 504 -9.99 -19.89 3.88
N THR A 505 -9.72 -20.16 5.15
CA THR A 505 -9.99 -19.22 6.24
C THR A 505 -8.69 -18.80 6.92
N TRP A 506 -8.46 -17.49 6.96
CA TRP A 506 -7.46 -16.85 7.81
C TRP A 506 -8.14 -16.36 9.09
N SER A 507 -7.51 -16.58 10.23
CA SER A 507 -7.94 -16.01 11.52
C SER A 507 -6.93 -14.99 12.01
N TYR A 508 -7.43 -13.88 12.55
CA TYR A 508 -6.63 -12.78 13.06
C TYR A 508 -6.87 -12.66 14.56
N ASN A 509 -5.82 -12.80 15.35
CA ASN A 509 -5.88 -12.66 16.80
C ASN A 509 -4.98 -11.52 17.26
N TYR A 510 -5.35 -10.84 18.34
CA TYR A 510 -4.62 -9.69 18.85
C TYR A 510 -4.34 -9.87 20.34
N SER A 511 -3.24 -9.30 20.81
CA SER A 511 -2.96 -9.22 22.24
C SER A 511 -4.06 -8.42 22.96
N PRO A 512 -4.39 -8.75 24.22
CA PRO A 512 -5.24 -7.90 25.04
C PRO A 512 -4.69 -6.47 25.12
N ALA A 513 -5.58 -5.48 25.16
CA ALA A 513 -5.21 -4.09 25.43
C ALA A 513 -4.43 -4.03 26.77
N ASN A 514 -3.31 -3.31 26.75
CA ASN A 514 -2.38 -3.17 27.87
C ASN A 514 -2.02 -1.70 28.09
N GLU A 515 -3.02 -0.82 27.95
CA GLU A 515 -2.88 0.62 28.11
C GLU A 515 -2.30 1.02 29.47
N SER A 516 -1.51 2.09 29.47
CA SER A 516 -0.97 2.64 30.72
C SER A 516 -0.59 4.09 30.61
N TRP A 517 -0.73 4.77 31.74
CA TRP A 517 -0.28 6.14 31.93
C TRP A 517 1.22 6.22 32.25
N SER A 518 1.82 7.37 32.00
CA SER A 518 3.24 7.66 32.21
C SER A 518 3.70 7.54 33.67
N ASN A 519 2.75 7.56 34.62
CA ASN A 519 3.00 7.34 36.05
C ASN A 519 2.92 5.87 36.46
N CYS A 520 2.85 4.94 35.51
CA CYS A 520 2.81 3.52 35.80
C CYS A 520 4.03 3.05 36.62
N THR A 521 3.75 2.32 37.71
CA THR A 521 4.76 1.74 38.61
C THR A 521 4.83 0.21 38.54
N GLY A 522 3.98 -0.42 37.72
CA GLY A 522 3.92 -1.88 37.49
C GLY A 522 4.69 -2.34 36.25
N THR A 523 4.34 -3.51 35.70
CA THR A 523 5.03 -4.15 34.56
C THR A 523 4.63 -3.59 33.18
N CYS A 524 4.21 -2.33 33.08
CA CYS A 524 3.57 -1.73 31.92
C CYS A 524 4.19 -2.15 30.57
N PRO A 525 3.56 -3.11 29.86
CA PRO A 525 4.16 -3.68 28.66
C PRO A 525 4.20 -2.64 27.55
N THR A 526 5.31 -2.61 26.81
CA THR A 526 5.54 -1.66 25.71
C THR A 526 5.39 -2.28 24.34
N THR A 527 4.78 -3.48 24.28
CA THR A 527 4.55 -4.19 23.04
C THR A 527 3.15 -4.78 22.99
N ILE A 528 2.63 -4.87 21.78
CA ILE A 528 1.42 -5.60 21.42
C ILE A 528 1.75 -6.58 20.28
N TRP A 529 0.87 -7.54 20.04
CA TRP A 529 1.06 -8.49 18.95
C TRP A 529 -0.24 -8.79 18.20
N SER A 530 -0.09 -9.18 16.93
CA SER A 530 -1.14 -9.76 16.11
C SER A 530 -0.66 -11.09 15.52
N ASP A 531 -1.54 -12.09 15.50
CA ASP A 531 -1.32 -13.41 14.91
C ASP A 531 -2.22 -13.58 13.70
N ILE A 532 -1.61 -13.87 12.55
CA ILE A 532 -2.30 -14.31 11.34
C ILE A 532 -2.15 -15.82 11.26
N VAL A 533 -3.26 -16.55 11.37
CA VAL A 533 -3.30 -18.01 11.21
C VAL A 533 -3.82 -18.33 9.81
N ALA A 534 -3.00 -18.97 8.99
CA ALA A 534 -3.32 -19.36 7.63
C ALA A 534 -4.21 -20.63 7.57
N PRO A 535 -4.84 -20.95 6.42
CA PRO A 535 -5.71 -22.10 6.28
C PRO A 535 -5.05 -23.47 6.53
N ASP A 536 -3.72 -23.55 6.37
CA ASP A 536 -2.93 -24.75 6.68
C ASP A 536 -2.58 -24.88 8.18
N GLY A 537 -2.98 -23.91 9.00
CA GLY A 537 -2.74 -23.84 10.44
C GLY A 537 -1.39 -23.22 10.83
N SER A 538 -0.53 -22.89 9.86
CA SER A 538 0.68 -22.10 10.12
C SER A 538 0.32 -20.69 10.57
N ALA A 539 1.20 -20.06 11.35
CA ALA A 539 0.93 -18.73 11.88
C ALA A 539 2.12 -17.78 11.73
N VAL A 540 1.83 -16.51 11.48
CA VAL A 540 2.79 -15.41 11.53
C VAL A 540 2.37 -14.46 12.64
N ARG A 541 3.28 -14.18 13.58
CA ARG A 541 3.09 -13.20 14.64
C ARG A 541 3.86 -11.93 14.32
N HIS A 542 3.20 -10.79 14.39
CA HIS A 542 3.81 -9.47 14.30
C HIS A 542 3.77 -8.81 15.68
N ILE A 543 4.91 -8.29 16.15
CA ILE A 543 5.06 -7.64 17.45
C ILE A 543 5.43 -6.19 17.20
N PHE A 544 4.62 -5.27 17.72
CA PHE A 544 4.77 -3.84 17.55
C PHE A 544 5.07 -3.16 18.88
N SER A 545 5.76 -2.02 18.81
CA SER A 545 5.79 -1.10 19.93
C SER A 545 4.43 -0.41 20.07
N ASN A 546 3.88 -0.41 21.28
CA ASN A 546 2.76 0.47 21.64
C ASN A 546 3.19 1.58 22.62
N LEU A 547 4.51 1.78 22.77
CA LEU A 547 5.06 2.83 23.62
C LEU A 547 4.75 4.19 23.01
N PHE A 548 4.02 5.02 23.74
CA PHE A 548 3.74 6.39 23.34
C PHE A 548 5.04 7.18 23.19
N GLY A 549 5.27 7.66 21.99
CA GLY A 549 6.51 8.30 21.55
C GLY A 549 6.90 7.88 20.13
N MET A 550 8.12 8.17 19.73
CA MET A 550 8.58 7.99 18.35
C MET A 550 8.53 6.56 17.79
N THR A 551 8.50 5.54 18.65
CA THR A 551 8.48 4.13 18.23
C THR A 551 7.08 3.56 18.16
N GLU A 552 6.03 4.28 18.59
CA GLU A 552 4.64 3.81 18.52
C GLU A 552 4.34 3.30 17.10
N SER A 553 3.66 2.15 17.01
CA SER A 553 3.32 1.43 15.77
C SER A 553 4.49 0.88 14.94
N GLN A 554 5.75 0.99 15.39
CA GLN A 554 6.87 0.35 14.70
C GLN A 554 6.86 -1.17 14.88
N LEU A 555 7.04 -1.92 13.79
CA LEU A 555 7.19 -3.37 13.80
C LEU A 555 8.55 -3.74 14.38
N LEU A 556 8.58 -4.30 15.59
CA LEU A 556 9.81 -4.70 16.28
C LEU A 556 10.24 -6.11 15.92
N ARG A 557 9.28 -7.02 15.70
CA ARG A 557 9.60 -8.42 15.43
C ARG A 557 8.51 -9.13 14.63
N THR A 558 8.91 -10.00 13.70
CA THR A 558 8.03 -10.95 13.01
C THR A 558 8.49 -12.37 13.28
N GLU A 559 7.56 -13.26 13.61
CA GLU A 559 7.82 -14.67 13.93
C GLU A 559 6.98 -15.60 13.06
N TYR A 560 7.60 -16.61 12.45
CA TYR A 560 6.95 -17.59 11.58
C TYR A 560 6.91 -18.94 12.26
N TYR A 561 5.72 -19.50 12.40
CA TYR A 561 5.47 -20.74 13.11
C TYR A 561 4.98 -21.84 12.16
N ALA A 562 5.40 -23.08 12.41
CA ALA A 562 4.93 -24.25 11.65
C ALA A 562 3.44 -24.58 11.91
N GLY A 563 2.87 -24.03 12.98
CA GLY A 563 1.47 -24.17 13.38
C GLY A 563 1.04 -22.93 14.17
N ALA A 564 0.21 -23.11 15.20
CA ALA A 564 -0.24 -22.01 16.06
C ALA A 564 0.93 -21.22 16.71
N ALA A 565 0.83 -19.89 16.72
CA ALA A 565 1.84 -19.00 17.30
C ALA A 565 2.04 -19.26 18.80
N GLY A 566 3.30 -19.25 19.24
CA GLY A 566 3.69 -19.48 20.64
C GLY A 566 3.52 -20.91 21.18
N ALA A 567 2.80 -21.79 20.47
CA ALA A 567 2.56 -23.18 20.86
C ALA A 567 3.26 -24.22 19.97
N SER A 568 3.65 -23.82 18.76
CA SER A 568 4.31 -24.68 17.77
C SER A 568 5.78 -24.26 17.54
N THR A 569 6.49 -25.00 16.69
CA THR A 569 7.89 -24.71 16.36
C THR A 569 8.03 -23.36 15.64
N LEU A 570 8.82 -22.47 16.23
CA LEU A 570 9.30 -21.24 15.59
C LEU A 570 10.33 -21.59 14.51
N LEU A 571 10.04 -21.26 13.25
CA LEU A 571 10.89 -21.55 12.09
C LEU A 571 11.83 -20.39 11.76
N ARG A 572 11.35 -19.16 11.88
CA ARG A 572 12.10 -17.92 11.62
C ARG A 572 11.64 -16.82 12.58
N ALA A 573 12.59 -16.03 13.06
CA ALA A 573 12.32 -14.74 13.69
C ALA A 573 13.06 -13.64 12.95
N GLU A 574 12.43 -12.48 12.81
CA GLU A 574 13.00 -11.27 12.23
C GLU A 574 12.88 -10.14 13.24
N ASP A 575 13.99 -9.71 13.82
CA ASP A 575 14.05 -8.62 14.79
C ASP A 575 14.49 -7.33 14.09
N ASN A 576 13.73 -6.26 14.29
CA ASN A 576 13.98 -4.93 13.74
C ASN A 576 14.41 -3.98 14.86
N ALA A 577 15.43 -3.17 14.58
CA ALA A 577 15.76 -2.00 15.39
C ALA A 577 15.74 -0.74 14.52
N TYR A 578 15.43 0.38 15.16
CA TYR A 578 15.28 1.67 14.51
C TYR A 578 16.29 2.67 15.08
N ALA A 579 16.81 3.54 14.21
CA ALA A 579 17.70 4.60 14.65
C ALA A 579 16.96 5.61 15.53
N PRO A 580 17.56 6.08 16.64
CA PRO A 580 17.04 7.24 17.35
C PRO A 580 17.23 8.51 16.51
N PRO A 581 16.44 9.58 16.76
CA PRO A 581 16.49 10.80 15.97
C PRO A 581 17.75 11.63 16.26
N THR A 582 18.50 11.24 17.29
CA THR A 582 19.81 11.80 17.65
C THR A 582 20.95 11.25 16.79
N THR A 583 20.66 10.32 15.87
CA THR A 583 21.66 9.76 14.95
C THR A 583 22.09 10.82 13.95
N VAL A 584 23.36 11.23 14.00
CA VAL A 584 23.90 12.21 13.03
C VAL A 584 24.03 11.55 11.65
N PRO A 585 23.67 12.22 10.54
CA PRO A 585 23.25 13.62 10.40
C PRO A 585 21.73 13.83 10.30
N LEU A 586 20.90 12.91 10.84
CA LEU A 586 19.44 13.08 10.81
C LEU A 586 19.05 14.40 11.50
N PRO A 587 18.08 15.14 10.94
CA PRO A 587 17.52 16.29 11.63
C PRO A 587 16.74 15.83 12.87
N THR A 588 16.79 16.65 13.92
CA THR A 588 16.11 16.36 15.19
C THR A 588 14.60 16.20 15.03
N ILE A 589 13.98 17.06 14.20
CA ILE A 589 12.58 17.00 13.75
C ILE A 589 12.51 17.45 12.28
N VAL A 590 11.55 16.91 11.52
CA VAL A 590 11.30 17.26 10.11
C VAL A 590 10.50 18.56 9.98
N GLY A 591 9.58 18.76 10.91
CA GLY A 591 8.71 19.92 11.03
C GLY A 591 7.97 19.84 12.36
N GLU A 592 7.26 20.90 12.71
CA GLU A 592 6.39 20.96 13.89
C GLU A 592 4.98 20.53 13.50
N ASN A 593 4.43 19.52 14.16
CA ASN A 593 3.03 19.18 13.98
C ASN A 593 2.19 20.26 14.67
N LEU A 594 1.32 20.89 13.89
CA LEU A 594 0.45 21.94 14.39
C LEU A 594 -0.72 21.35 15.18
N GLN A 595 -1.07 20.09 14.94
CA GLN A 595 -2.09 19.41 15.71
C GLN A 595 -1.62 19.25 17.17
N PRO A 596 -2.39 19.76 18.14
CA PRO A 596 -2.10 19.58 19.55
C PRO A 596 -2.56 18.19 20.03
N LEU A 597 -2.07 17.76 21.20
CA LEU A 597 -2.54 16.57 21.92
C LEU A 597 -2.39 15.23 21.16
N ILE A 598 -1.43 15.13 20.24
CA ILE A 598 -1.06 13.88 19.56
C ILE A 598 0.30 13.36 20.02
N ASN A 599 0.69 12.20 19.50
CA ASN A 599 2.06 11.72 19.58
C ASN A 599 2.95 12.48 18.56
N ALA A 600 3.31 13.73 18.90
CA ALA A 600 4.15 14.58 18.07
C ALA A 600 5.50 13.91 17.75
N ASP A 601 6.06 13.14 18.68
CA ASP A 601 7.32 12.42 18.47
C ASP A 601 7.24 11.43 17.30
N GLN A 602 6.10 10.75 17.13
CA GLN A 602 5.86 9.83 16.01
C GLN A 602 5.69 10.60 14.69
N SER A 603 5.01 11.74 14.68
CA SER A 603 4.76 12.54 13.46
C SER A 603 5.92 13.45 13.05
N GLU A 604 6.81 13.85 13.96
CA GLU A 604 7.85 14.86 13.68
C GLU A 604 9.25 14.28 13.54
N LYS A 605 9.57 13.18 14.23
CA LYS A 605 10.95 12.66 14.33
C LYS A 605 11.22 11.52 13.36
N TYR A 606 12.43 11.49 12.80
CA TYR A 606 12.90 10.32 12.04
C TYR A 606 13.27 9.18 12.98
N SER A 607 12.83 7.99 12.60
CA SER A 607 13.26 6.73 13.20
C SER A 607 13.32 5.64 12.14
N PRO A 608 14.24 5.75 11.16
CA PRO A 608 14.35 4.77 10.09
C PRO A 608 14.87 3.44 10.64
N LEU A 609 14.53 2.34 9.96
CA LEU A 609 15.08 1.02 10.26
C LEU A 609 16.61 1.06 10.16
N ASN A 610 17.31 0.72 11.24
CA ASN A 610 18.78 0.71 11.25
C ASN A 610 19.38 -0.70 11.36
N GLN A 611 18.60 -1.69 11.80
CA GLN A 611 19.06 -3.07 11.86
C GLN A 611 17.89 -4.02 11.60
N ARG A 612 18.18 -5.09 10.85
CA ARG A 612 17.32 -6.26 10.76
C ARG A 612 18.16 -7.51 11.04
N VAL A 613 17.70 -8.33 11.97
CA VAL A 613 18.33 -9.61 12.34
C VAL A 613 17.35 -10.74 12.06
N ILE A 614 17.70 -11.62 11.14
CA ILE A 614 16.95 -12.84 10.85
C ILE A 614 17.61 -14.00 11.60
N THR A 615 16.85 -14.72 12.42
CA THR A 615 17.27 -16.00 12.99
C THR A 615 16.47 -17.12 12.33
N GLN A 616 17.16 -18.02 11.63
CA GLN A 616 16.54 -19.12 10.88
C GLN A 616 17.47 -20.33 10.79
N ASP A 617 16.92 -21.55 10.94
CA ASP A 617 17.64 -22.83 10.79
C ASP A 617 18.92 -22.96 11.66
N GLY A 618 19.01 -22.20 12.77
CA GLY A 618 20.17 -22.19 13.68
C GLY A 618 21.25 -21.16 13.35
N ASP A 619 21.07 -20.35 12.32
CA ASP A 619 21.96 -19.25 11.94
C ASP A 619 21.30 -17.88 12.16
N THR A 620 22.13 -16.85 12.31
CA THR A 620 21.71 -15.45 12.38
C THR A 620 22.27 -14.68 11.19
N TYR A 621 21.44 -13.84 10.58
CA TYR A 621 21.76 -12.99 9.45
C TYR A 621 21.41 -11.54 9.77
N THR A 622 22.35 -10.62 9.62
CA THR A 622 22.21 -9.23 10.05
C THR A 622 22.44 -8.28 8.88
N TRP A 623 21.43 -7.48 8.60
CA TRP A 623 21.54 -6.24 7.83
C TRP A 623 21.65 -5.07 8.81
N GLN A 624 22.61 -4.19 8.60
CA GLN A 624 22.85 -3.01 9.43
C GLN A 624 23.03 -1.79 8.53
N ALA A 625 22.26 -0.73 8.78
CA ALA A 625 22.60 0.61 8.33
C ALA A 625 23.62 1.20 9.31
N GLU A 626 24.83 1.50 8.83
CA GLU A 626 25.90 2.09 9.63
C GLU A 626 25.88 3.61 9.59
N ALA A 627 25.32 4.20 8.53
CA ALA A 627 25.17 5.64 8.38
C ALA A 627 23.94 6.00 7.53
N PHE A 628 23.43 7.21 7.77
CA PHE A 628 22.36 7.83 7.00
C PHE A 628 22.83 9.19 6.45
N ASP A 629 22.09 9.76 5.50
CA ASP A 629 22.19 11.19 5.16
C ASP A 629 21.11 12.01 5.89
N VAL A 630 21.03 13.31 5.58
CA VAL A 630 20.05 14.24 6.19
C VAL A 630 18.59 13.95 5.80
N TYR A 631 18.37 13.14 4.76
CA TYR A 631 17.05 12.71 4.28
C TYR A 631 16.72 11.28 4.73
N ALA A 632 17.42 10.78 5.75
CA ALA A 632 17.24 9.42 6.29
C ALA A 632 17.49 8.29 5.26
N GLN A 633 18.23 8.56 4.18
CA GLN A 633 18.66 7.56 3.22
C GLN A 633 19.89 6.83 3.75
N VAL A 634 19.95 5.51 3.61
CA VAL A 634 21.07 4.70 4.10
C VAL A 634 22.30 4.90 3.23
N THR A 635 23.37 5.48 3.77
CA THR A 635 24.61 5.79 3.04
C THR A 635 25.72 4.77 3.29
N GLN A 636 25.63 3.96 4.34
CA GLN A 636 26.53 2.83 4.58
C GLN A 636 25.75 1.63 5.10
N THR A 637 26.04 0.46 4.53
CA THR A 637 25.41 -0.81 4.92
C THR A 637 26.45 -1.88 5.21
N LYS A 638 26.19 -2.68 6.23
CA LYS A 638 26.92 -3.90 6.55
C LYS A 638 25.98 -5.09 6.53
N ARG A 639 26.32 -6.11 5.75
CA ARG A 639 25.54 -7.36 5.61
C ARG A 639 26.41 -8.54 6.04
N SER A 640 25.92 -9.31 7.01
CA SER A 640 26.74 -10.31 7.71
C SER A 640 25.91 -11.48 8.24
N ASN A 641 26.54 -12.59 8.59
CA ASN A 641 25.90 -13.75 9.24
C ASN A 641 26.81 -14.39 10.29
N SER A 642 26.26 -15.34 11.05
CA SER A 642 26.95 -16.10 12.09
C SER A 642 27.70 -17.34 11.59
N ILE A 643 27.72 -17.62 10.28
CA ILE A 643 28.28 -18.87 9.72
C ILE A 643 29.80 -18.76 9.62
N ALA A 644 30.50 -19.71 10.25
CA ALA A 644 31.95 -19.73 10.27
C ALA A 644 32.55 -19.77 8.86
N GLY A 645 33.55 -18.93 8.61
CA GLY A 645 34.29 -18.87 7.35
C GLY A 645 33.67 -17.99 6.26
N GLN A 646 32.52 -17.33 6.52
CA GLN A 646 31.96 -16.33 5.63
C GLN A 646 32.29 -14.92 6.14
N SER A 647 32.71 -14.03 5.23
CA SER A 647 33.04 -12.63 5.54
C SER A 647 31.84 -11.71 5.27
N PRO A 648 31.67 -10.62 6.04
CA PRO A 648 30.64 -9.62 5.75
C PRO A 648 30.96 -8.86 4.46
N ILE A 649 29.93 -8.21 3.91
CA ILE A 649 30.09 -7.17 2.88
C ILE A 649 29.69 -5.82 3.48
N GLU A 650 30.55 -4.82 3.28
CA GLU A 650 30.38 -3.44 3.72
C GLU A 650 30.40 -2.53 2.49
N GLU A 651 29.35 -1.72 2.33
CA GLU A 651 29.14 -0.90 1.14
C GLU A 651 28.79 0.54 1.56
N ALA A 652 29.32 1.53 0.84
CA ALA A 652 28.88 2.90 0.90
C ALA A 652 28.10 3.26 -0.36
N THR A 653 26.91 3.84 -0.18
CA THR A 653 26.07 4.37 -1.25
C THR A 653 26.03 5.89 -1.18
N THR A 654 26.34 6.57 -2.27
CA THR A 654 26.08 8.01 -2.42
C THR A 654 24.81 8.21 -3.25
N TYR A 655 24.03 9.24 -2.91
CA TYR A 655 22.81 9.62 -3.63
C TYR A 655 22.95 11.03 -4.22
N LEU A 656 22.34 11.24 -5.37
CA LEU A 656 22.01 12.56 -5.88
C LEU A 656 20.73 13.02 -5.19
N ASN A 657 20.86 14.09 -4.41
CA ASN A 657 19.75 14.84 -3.85
C ASN A 657 19.74 16.23 -4.50
N ASP A 658 19.04 16.39 -5.63
CA ASP A 658 18.90 17.69 -6.31
C ASP A 658 17.79 18.51 -5.63
N THR A 659 18.19 19.52 -4.86
CA THR A 659 17.24 20.37 -4.12
C THR A 659 16.56 21.46 -4.97
N ASN A 660 17.08 21.71 -6.19
CA ASN A 660 16.46 22.64 -7.14
C ASN A 660 15.24 21.99 -7.79
N LEU A 661 15.41 20.78 -8.34
CA LEU A 661 14.32 20.00 -8.93
C LEU A 661 13.51 19.23 -7.87
N TRP A 662 14.04 19.13 -6.64
CA TRP A 662 13.50 18.32 -5.54
C TRP A 662 13.39 16.84 -5.91
N VAL A 663 14.47 16.31 -6.50
CA VAL A 663 14.61 14.90 -6.83
C VAL A 663 15.59 14.31 -5.83
N LEU A 664 15.09 13.48 -4.94
CA LEU A 664 15.85 12.93 -3.81
C LEU A 664 16.12 11.43 -4.01
N GLY A 665 17.28 10.97 -3.53
CA GLY A 665 17.56 9.55 -3.36
C GLY A 665 17.91 8.79 -4.64
N LEU A 666 18.37 9.48 -5.68
CA LEU A 666 18.86 8.81 -6.90
C LEU A 666 20.24 8.19 -6.64
N PRO A 667 20.41 6.85 -6.67
CA PRO A 667 21.70 6.23 -6.35
C PRO A 667 22.77 6.63 -7.36
N GLN A 668 23.88 7.22 -6.90
CA GLN A 668 25.00 7.67 -7.74
C GLN A 668 26.14 6.67 -7.74
N GLN A 669 26.58 6.18 -6.59
CA GLN A 669 27.76 5.32 -6.52
C GLN A 669 27.61 4.32 -5.39
N VAL A 670 27.95 3.06 -5.65
CA VAL A 670 28.12 2.03 -4.62
C VAL A 670 29.59 1.64 -4.60
N THR A 671 30.21 1.77 -3.42
CA THR A 671 31.63 1.45 -3.19
C THR A 671 31.72 0.36 -2.14
N ASN A 672 32.46 -0.70 -2.43
CA ASN A 672 32.77 -1.70 -1.44
C ASN A 672 33.82 -1.14 -0.48
N LEU A 673 33.50 -1.07 0.82
CA LEU A 673 34.40 -0.52 1.82
C LEU A 673 35.55 -1.47 2.18
N THR A 674 35.40 -2.77 1.94
CA THR A 674 36.45 -3.76 2.22
C THR A 674 37.54 -3.74 1.14
N THR A 675 37.18 -3.63 -0.14
CA THR A 675 38.14 -3.61 -1.25
C THR A 675 38.52 -2.20 -1.70
N GLY A 676 37.68 -1.19 -1.40
CA GLY A 676 37.80 0.17 -1.92
C GLY A 676 37.35 0.33 -3.37
N GLU A 677 36.79 -0.73 -3.98
CA GLU A 677 36.38 -0.74 -5.38
C GLU A 677 34.99 -0.10 -5.56
N VAL A 678 34.84 0.69 -6.62
CA VAL A 678 33.54 1.22 -7.03
C VAL A 678 32.78 0.14 -7.80
N GLU A 679 31.86 -0.51 -7.11
CA GLU A 679 31.05 -1.60 -7.67
C GLU A 679 30.15 -1.07 -8.78
N SER A 680 29.46 0.05 -8.54
CA SER A 680 28.58 0.67 -9.53
C SER A 680 28.66 2.19 -9.48
N LEU A 681 28.49 2.81 -10.66
CA LEU A 681 28.46 4.26 -10.83
C LEU A 681 27.36 4.63 -11.83
N ASN A 682 26.44 5.48 -11.40
CA ASN A 682 25.40 6.10 -12.20
C ASN A 682 25.73 7.59 -12.35
N THR A 683 25.74 8.08 -13.59
CA THR A 683 25.87 9.51 -13.87
C THR A 683 24.52 10.05 -14.31
N TYR A 684 24.06 11.15 -13.72
CA TYR A 684 22.80 11.81 -14.05
C TYR A 684 23.03 13.15 -14.76
N ASN A 685 22.04 13.58 -15.52
CA ASN A 685 22.01 14.88 -16.15
C ASN A 685 21.63 15.95 -15.13
N THR A 686 22.48 16.96 -14.96
CA THR A 686 22.32 18.03 -13.96
C THR A 686 21.17 19.02 -14.24
N SER A 687 20.44 18.86 -15.34
CA SER A 687 19.33 19.75 -15.72
C SER A 687 17.94 19.12 -15.56
N ASN A 688 17.85 17.79 -15.48
CA ASN A 688 16.57 17.07 -15.44
C ASN A 688 16.61 15.71 -14.72
N ASP A 689 17.75 15.38 -14.11
CA ASP A 689 18.01 14.14 -13.35
C ASP A 689 17.71 12.84 -14.10
N THR A 690 17.80 12.88 -15.44
CA THR A 690 17.76 11.66 -16.25
C THR A 690 19.11 10.93 -16.20
N LEU A 691 19.07 9.60 -16.19
CA LEU A 691 20.28 8.77 -16.13
C LEU A 691 21.08 8.90 -17.44
N LEU A 692 22.30 9.41 -17.42
CA LEU A 692 23.16 9.52 -18.60
C LEU A 692 23.95 8.25 -18.89
N SER A 693 24.49 7.62 -17.84
CA SER A 693 25.30 6.41 -18.01
C SER A 693 25.37 5.59 -16.74
N ARG A 694 25.73 4.31 -16.92
CA ARG A 694 26.08 3.38 -15.86
C ARG A 694 27.41 2.72 -16.15
N ALA A 695 28.20 2.53 -15.12
CA ALA A 695 29.42 1.75 -15.14
C ALA A 695 29.45 0.76 -13.98
N ARG A 696 30.17 -0.34 -14.16
CA ARG A 696 30.44 -1.34 -13.11
C ARG A 696 31.93 -1.63 -13.08
N PHE A 697 32.55 -1.53 -11.91
CA PHE A 697 33.99 -1.67 -11.74
C PHE A 697 34.78 -0.79 -12.74
N GLY A 698 34.32 0.44 -13.00
CA GLY A 698 34.96 1.36 -13.95
C GLY A 698 34.76 1.05 -15.45
N GLN A 699 34.06 -0.04 -15.82
CA GLN A 699 33.67 -0.30 -17.21
C GLN A 699 32.29 0.29 -17.52
N PRO A 700 32.13 1.07 -18.59
CA PRO A 700 30.81 1.50 -19.06
C PRO A 700 29.93 0.29 -19.40
N LEU A 701 28.74 0.22 -18.80
CA LEU A 701 27.74 -0.79 -19.11
C LEU A 701 26.78 -0.29 -20.19
N MET A 702 26.27 0.92 -19.99
CA MET A 702 25.23 1.51 -20.82
C MET A 702 25.26 3.04 -20.72
N SER A 703 24.97 3.73 -21.81
CA SER A 703 24.66 5.16 -21.82
C SER A 703 23.27 5.40 -22.42
N TYR A 704 22.64 6.53 -22.09
CA TYR A 704 21.26 6.82 -22.46
C TYR A 704 21.09 8.25 -22.95
N THR A 705 20.05 8.43 -23.78
CA THR A 705 19.49 9.74 -24.06
C THR A 705 17.99 9.72 -23.80
N PHE A 706 17.43 10.86 -23.42
CA PHE A 706 16.01 11.03 -23.16
C PHE A 706 15.46 12.18 -24.00
N ASN A 707 14.21 12.06 -24.43
CA ASN A 707 13.52 13.14 -25.13
C ASN A 707 13.02 14.21 -24.14
N THR A 708 12.45 15.30 -24.65
CA THR A 708 11.95 16.42 -23.82
C THR A 708 10.77 16.03 -22.93
N ALA A 709 10.06 14.95 -23.24
CA ALA A 709 8.97 14.42 -22.44
C ALA A 709 9.43 13.41 -21.37
N GLY A 710 10.74 13.23 -21.19
CA GLY A 710 11.32 12.33 -20.18
C GLY A 710 11.35 10.85 -20.56
N GLN A 711 11.09 10.52 -21.83
CA GLN A 711 11.08 9.12 -22.30
C GLN A 711 12.44 8.74 -22.87
N LEU A 712 12.82 7.47 -22.72
CA LEU A 712 14.08 6.93 -23.25
C LEU A 712 14.12 7.09 -24.77
N ALA A 713 15.08 7.85 -25.31
CA ALA A 713 15.23 8.08 -26.74
C ALA A 713 16.29 7.17 -27.38
N SER A 714 17.33 6.81 -26.64
CA SER A 714 18.30 5.81 -27.07
C SER A 714 19.05 5.21 -25.89
N PHE A 715 19.62 4.04 -26.09
CA PHE A 715 20.63 3.47 -25.20
C PHE A 715 21.76 2.84 -26.01
N THR A 716 22.99 2.94 -25.50
CA THR A 716 24.20 2.49 -26.17
C THR A 716 25.01 1.61 -25.22
N ASP A 717 25.26 0.35 -25.63
CA ASP A 717 26.03 -0.61 -24.84
C ASP A 717 27.53 -0.24 -24.77
N GLY A 718 28.29 -0.94 -23.92
CA GLY A 718 29.74 -0.74 -23.80
C GLY A 718 30.56 -1.03 -25.07
N ASN A 719 29.96 -1.64 -26.10
CA ASN A 719 30.57 -1.88 -27.41
C ASN A 719 30.19 -0.81 -28.46
N ASN A 720 29.51 0.27 -28.04
CA ASN A 720 28.99 1.35 -28.88
C ASN A 720 27.84 0.94 -29.82
N HIS A 721 27.13 -0.15 -29.53
CA HIS A 721 25.92 -0.51 -30.25
C HIS A 721 24.74 0.28 -29.71
N THR A 722 24.17 1.15 -30.55
CA THR A 722 23.07 2.04 -30.15
C THR A 722 21.74 1.50 -30.62
N THR A 723 20.78 1.42 -29.71
CA THR A 723 19.36 1.20 -30.02
C THR A 723 18.61 2.51 -29.81
N SER A 724 17.82 2.95 -30.79
CA SER A 724 17.00 4.16 -30.72
C SER A 724 15.52 3.82 -30.53
N LEU A 725 14.80 4.66 -29.79
CA LEU A 725 13.39 4.52 -29.48
C LEU A 725 12.69 5.84 -29.80
N SER A 726 11.62 5.79 -30.58
CA SER A 726 10.92 7.00 -31.02
C SER A 726 9.43 6.75 -31.28
N ASN A 727 8.72 7.83 -31.65
CA ASN A 727 7.29 7.82 -31.95
C ASN A 727 6.46 7.26 -30.79
N TYR A 728 6.72 7.72 -29.57
CA TYR A 728 6.03 7.22 -28.40
C TYR A 728 4.52 7.49 -28.45
N LYS A 729 3.73 6.48 -28.07
CA LYS A 729 2.30 6.61 -27.80
C LYS A 729 1.96 5.86 -26.53
N ARG A 730 1.24 6.52 -25.61
CA ARG A 730 0.87 5.98 -24.29
C ARG A 730 2.07 5.42 -23.49
N GLY A 731 3.22 6.08 -23.59
CA GLY A 731 4.45 5.65 -22.91
C GLY A 731 5.21 4.51 -23.59
N ILE A 732 4.71 3.97 -24.70
CA ILE A 732 5.33 2.85 -25.44
C ILE A 732 5.98 3.38 -26.73
N PRO A 733 7.26 3.05 -27.04
CA PRO A 733 7.90 3.45 -28.29
C PRO A 733 7.30 2.68 -29.48
N GLN A 734 6.97 3.38 -30.57
CA GLN A 734 6.43 2.75 -31.78
C GLN A 734 7.49 2.46 -32.85
N THR A 735 8.72 2.94 -32.68
CA THR A 735 9.82 2.67 -33.61
C THR A 735 11.08 2.37 -32.83
N ILE A 736 11.68 1.22 -33.09
CA ILE A 736 12.89 0.70 -32.45
C ILE A 736 13.95 0.55 -33.55
N GLY A 737 14.98 1.39 -33.54
CA GLY A 737 16.11 1.29 -34.46
C GLY A 737 17.26 0.50 -33.84
N TYR A 738 17.81 -0.45 -34.58
CA TYR A 738 18.88 -1.32 -34.09
C TYR A 738 20.28 -0.91 -34.59
N PRO A 739 21.34 -1.37 -33.92
CA PRO A 739 22.72 -1.03 -34.27
C PRO A 739 23.15 -1.47 -35.69
N ASP A 740 22.48 -2.47 -36.26
CA ASP A 740 22.73 -3.00 -37.60
C ASP A 740 22.03 -2.20 -38.72
N GLY A 741 21.30 -1.14 -38.35
CA GLY A 741 20.55 -0.29 -39.28
C GLY A 741 19.15 -0.79 -39.61
N THR A 742 18.74 -1.94 -39.08
CA THR A 742 17.36 -2.45 -39.19
C THR A 742 16.45 -1.78 -38.15
N SER A 743 15.13 -1.97 -38.29
CA SER A 743 14.16 -1.41 -37.35
C SER A 743 12.96 -2.32 -37.14
N GLU A 744 12.41 -2.31 -35.93
CA GLU A 744 11.10 -2.85 -35.59
C GLU A 744 10.10 -1.69 -35.39
N SER A 745 8.83 -1.91 -35.71
CA SER A 745 7.78 -0.90 -35.49
C SER A 745 6.54 -1.49 -34.84
N LEU A 746 5.88 -0.68 -34.01
CA LEU A 746 4.70 -1.08 -33.23
C LEU A 746 3.54 -0.12 -33.49
N THR A 747 2.31 -0.63 -33.48
CA THR A 747 1.09 0.18 -33.48
C THR A 747 0.41 0.08 -32.13
N VAL A 748 0.33 1.19 -31.41
CA VAL A 748 -0.28 1.26 -30.07
C VAL A 748 -1.65 1.95 -30.16
N ASP A 749 -2.66 1.39 -29.51
CA ASP A 749 -4.00 1.98 -29.46
C ASP A 749 -4.12 3.06 -28.36
N ASP A 750 -5.31 3.61 -28.19
CA ASP A 750 -5.53 4.71 -27.23
C ASP A 750 -5.64 4.24 -25.78
N PHE A 751 -5.76 2.93 -25.55
CA PHE A 751 -5.74 2.29 -24.23
C PHE A 751 -4.33 1.78 -23.85
N GLY A 752 -3.31 2.07 -24.66
CA GLY A 752 -1.93 1.66 -24.41
C GLY A 752 -1.67 0.19 -24.73
N GLN A 753 -2.47 -0.42 -25.60
CA GLN A 753 -2.32 -1.81 -26.01
C GLN A 753 -1.65 -1.91 -27.39
N ILE A 754 -0.81 -2.92 -27.59
CA ILE A 754 -0.07 -3.10 -28.85
C ILE A 754 -0.97 -3.84 -29.84
N SER A 755 -1.53 -3.12 -30.80
CA SER A 755 -2.37 -3.69 -31.87
C SER A 755 -1.58 -4.35 -33.01
N ALA A 756 -0.31 -4.01 -33.20
CA ALA A 756 0.56 -4.68 -34.18
C ALA A 756 2.05 -4.51 -33.86
N ILE A 757 2.85 -5.49 -34.27
CA ILE A 757 4.31 -5.46 -34.29
C ILE A 757 4.79 -5.87 -35.68
N THR A 758 5.62 -5.06 -36.31
CA THR A 758 6.31 -5.38 -37.56
C THR A 758 7.79 -5.56 -37.28
N ASP A 759 8.28 -6.78 -37.53
CA ASP A 759 9.67 -7.15 -37.27
C ASP A 759 10.66 -6.47 -38.23
N GLN A 760 11.96 -6.70 -38.01
CA GLN A 760 13.05 -6.18 -38.84
C GLN A 760 13.01 -6.64 -40.31
N ALA A 761 12.29 -7.73 -40.61
CA ALA A 761 12.13 -8.27 -41.96
C ALA A 761 10.87 -7.74 -42.67
N GLY A 762 10.06 -6.90 -41.99
CA GLY A 762 8.84 -6.31 -42.54
C GLY A 762 7.59 -7.18 -42.36
N HIS A 763 7.66 -8.23 -41.54
CA HIS A 763 6.53 -9.10 -41.28
C HIS A 763 5.70 -8.58 -40.10
N THR A 764 4.40 -8.33 -40.34
CA THR A 764 3.49 -7.76 -39.33
C THR A 764 2.65 -8.83 -38.64
N THR A 765 2.75 -8.90 -37.32
CA THR A 765 1.81 -9.62 -36.45
C THR A 765 0.83 -8.63 -35.83
N SER A 766 -0.47 -8.90 -35.88
CA SER A 766 -1.52 -8.03 -35.32
C SER A 766 -2.27 -8.69 -34.16
N TYR A 767 -2.69 -7.89 -33.19
CA TYR A 767 -3.33 -8.31 -31.95
C TYR A 767 -4.69 -7.63 -31.78
N GLY A 768 -5.71 -8.42 -31.41
CA GLY A 768 -7.03 -7.93 -31.03
C GLY A 768 -7.25 -7.98 -29.53
N TYR A 769 -8.07 -7.07 -28.99
CA TYR A 769 -8.41 -7.01 -27.57
C TYR A 769 -9.93 -6.89 -27.36
N ASP A 770 -10.43 -7.32 -26.21
CA ASP A 770 -11.80 -7.06 -25.77
C ASP A 770 -11.93 -5.72 -25.00
N SER A 771 -13.12 -5.41 -24.49
CA SER A 771 -13.42 -4.15 -23.82
C SER A 771 -12.76 -3.98 -22.44
N ILE A 772 -12.21 -5.04 -21.84
CA ILE A 772 -11.42 -4.96 -20.60
C ILE A 772 -9.93 -5.22 -20.84
N GLY A 773 -9.53 -5.42 -22.09
CA GLY A 773 -8.14 -5.48 -22.53
C GLY A 773 -7.52 -6.87 -22.60
N ARG A 774 -8.31 -7.95 -22.53
CA ARG A 774 -7.82 -9.32 -22.78
C ARG A 774 -7.61 -9.55 -24.27
N ILE A 775 -6.62 -10.35 -24.65
CA ILE A 775 -6.33 -10.65 -26.06
C ILE A 775 -7.43 -11.52 -26.69
N THR A 776 -7.95 -11.16 -27.86
CA THR A 776 -8.99 -11.92 -28.57
C THR A 776 -8.47 -12.60 -29.84
N GLY A 777 -7.34 -12.14 -30.37
CA GLY A 777 -6.72 -12.77 -31.54
C GLY A 777 -5.30 -12.32 -31.83
N ILE A 778 -4.56 -13.19 -32.50
CA ILE A 778 -3.24 -12.96 -33.08
C ILE A 778 -3.31 -13.34 -34.55
N THR A 779 -3.06 -12.38 -35.43
CA THR A 779 -2.95 -12.61 -36.88
C THR A 779 -1.49 -12.54 -37.25
N TYR A 780 -0.94 -13.66 -37.72
CA TYR A 780 0.44 -13.76 -38.13
C TYR A 780 0.65 -13.18 -39.54
N PRO A 781 1.89 -12.84 -39.92
CA PRO A 781 2.22 -12.32 -41.24
C PRO A 781 1.78 -13.27 -42.38
N GLY A 782 1.33 -12.70 -43.48
CA GLY A 782 1.11 -13.42 -44.74
C GLY A 782 2.34 -13.34 -45.66
N GLY A 783 2.40 -14.19 -46.70
CA GLY A 783 3.43 -14.13 -47.75
C GLY A 783 4.41 -15.30 -47.78
N ASP A 784 4.41 -16.15 -46.74
CA ASP A 784 5.12 -17.43 -46.76
C ASP A 784 4.46 -18.46 -47.69
N GLU A 785 5.23 -19.44 -48.18
CA GLU A 785 4.71 -20.58 -48.95
C GLU A 785 3.62 -21.34 -48.18
N VAL A 786 3.67 -21.30 -46.84
CA VAL A 786 2.65 -21.84 -45.94
C VAL A 786 2.13 -20.72 -45.05
N ALA A 787 0.89 -20.29 -45.30
CA ALA A 787 0.24 -19.26 -44.49
C ALA A 787 0.05 -19.73 -43.04
N TRP A 788 0.59 -18.97 -42.10
CA TRP A 788 0.34 -19.17 -40.68
C TRP A 788 -1.13 -18.88 -40.37
N LEU A 789 -1.78 -19.79 -39.66
CA LEU A 789 -3.19 -19.64 -39.29
C LEU A 789 -3.30 -18.73 -38.06
N SER A 790 -4.25 -17.79 -38.06
CA SER A 790 -4.50 -16.92 -36.92
C SER A 790 -4.85 -17.72 -35.67
N LYS A 791 -4.44 -17.21 -34.51
CA LYS A 791 -4.82 -17.73 -33.20
C LYS A 791 -5.93 -16.88 -32.62
N THR A 792 -7.07 -17.46 -32.26
CA THR A 792 -8.19 -16.74 -31.61
C THR A 792 -8.35 -17.17 -30.17
N PHE A 793 -8.87 -16.27 -29.33
CA PHE A 793 -9.15 -16.49 -27.92
C PHE A 793 -10.61 -16.16 -27.64
N ALA A 794 -11.34 -17.09 -27.05
CA ALA A 794 -12.70 -16.89 -26.54
C ALA A 794 -12.69 -17.08 -25.02
N TYR A 795 -13.32 -16.15 -24.31
CA TYR A 795 -13.45 -16.18 -22.86
C TYR A 795 -14.92 -16.36 -22.49
N ASP A 796 -15.22 -17.45 -21.81
CA ASP A 796 -16.57 -17.78 -21.36
C ASP A 796 -16.61 -17.79 -19.83
N PHE A 797 -17.58 -17.09 -19.24
CA PHE A 797 -17.94 -17.27 -17.84
C PHE A 797 -19.01 -18.36 -17.74
N VAL A 798 -18.62 -19.52 -17.22
CA VAL A 798 -19.44 -20.73 -17.22
C VAL A 798 -20.26 -20.80 -15.93
N THR A 799 -21.58 -20.78 -16.04
CA THR A 799 -22.53 -20.73 -14.91
C THR A 799 -23.04 -22.11 -14.46
N SER A 800 -22.44 -23.19 -14.94
CA SER A 800 -22.75 -24.57 -14.58
C SER A 800 -21.48 -25.36 -14.28
N ASP A 801 -21.59 -26.47 -13.57
CA ASP A 801 -20.46 -27.37 -13.37
C ASP A 801 -19.95 -27.90 -14.72
N GLU A 802 -18.65 -27.84 -14.93
CA GLU A 802 -18.00 -28.32 -16.15
C GLU A 802 -16.69 -29.00 -15.79
N ARG A 803 -16.50 -30.25 -16.23
CA ARG A 803 -15.23 -30.99 -16.12
C ARG A 803 -14.66 -31.01 -14.69
N GLY A 804 -15.52 -31.08 -13.67
CA GLY A 804 -15.13 -31.11 -12.26
C GLY A 804 -14.83 -29.74 -11.64
N VAL A 805 -14.82 -28.67 -12.43
CA VAL A 805 -14.82 -27.30 -11.93
C VAL A 805 -16.28 -26.89 -11.69
N SER A 806 -16.59 -26.37 -10.50
CA SER A 806 -17.96 -25.96 -10.17
C SER A 806 -18.40 -24.74 -10.99
N ALA A 807 -19.70 -24.47 -11.03
CA ALA A 807 -20.26 -23.26 -11.63
C ALA A 807 -19.56 -21.96 -11.19
N ASN A 808 -19.67 -20.93 -12.02
CA ASN A 808 -19.09 -19.58 -11.87
C ASN A 808 -17.56 -19.58 -11.99
N HIS A 809 -17.04 -20.18 -13.08
CA HIS A 809 -15.62 -20.18 -13.41
C HIS A 809 -15.38 -19.61 -14.81
N TRP A 810 -14.14 -19.18 -15.06
CA TRP A 810 -13.71 -18.77 -16.39
C TRP A 810 -13.14 -19.95 -17.18
N ARG A 811 -13.47 -19.98 -18.47
CA ARG A 811 -12.88 -20.88 -19.46
C ARG A 811 -12.33 -20.06 -20.62
N ARG A 812 -11.12 -20.36 -21.06
CA ARG A 812 -10.49 -19.78 -22.26
C ARG A 812 -10.34 -20.85 -23.32
N THR A 813 -10.91 -20.63 -24.49
CA THR A 813 -10.70 -21.46 -25.67
C THR A 813 -9.74 -20.75 -26.63
N THR A 814 -8.65 -21.42 -26.99
CA THR A 814 -7.72 -20.97 -28.02
C THR A 814 -7.86 -21.83 -29.27
N THR A 815 -7.81 -21.23 -30.45
CA THR A 815 -7.92 -21.98 -31.72
C THR A 815 -6.90 -21.48 -32.73
N THR A 816 -6.15 -22.40 -33.34
CA THR A 816 -5.21 -22.13 -34.43
C THR A 816 -5.37 -23.20 -35.50
N GLY A 817 -6.09 -22.88 -36.58
CA GLY A 817 -6.51 -23.88 -37.55
C GLY A 817 -7.38 -24.97 -36.92
N ASN A 818 -6.95 -26.23 -37.06
CA ASN A 818 -7.62 -27.38 -36.42
C ASN A 818 -7.17 -27.61 -34.96
N ALA A 819 -6.16 -26.88 -34.48
CA ALA A 819 -5.68 -27.02 -33.11
C ALA A 819 -6.59 -26.22 -32.17
N VAL A 820 -7.04 -26.85 -31.08
CA VAL A 820 -7.88 -26.24 -30.06
C VAL A 820 -7.25 -26.49 -28.68
N GLY A 821 -7.07 -25.44 -27.91
CA GLY A 821 -6.70 -25.51 -26.50
C GLY A 821 -7.84 -24.98 -25.62
N VAL A 822 -8.16 -25.65 -24.53
CA VAL A 822 -9.17 -25.17 -23.56
C VAL A 822 -8.54 -25.13 -22.18
N THR A 823 -8.51 -23.96 -21.56
CA THR A 823 -8.01 -23.76 -20.20
C THR A 823 -9.17 -23.38 -19.29
N TYR A 824 -9.31 -24.10 -18.18
CA TYR A 824 -10.27 -23.80 -17.13
C TYR A 824 -9.52 -23.19 -15.96
N PHE A 825 -10.08 -22.12 -15.41
CA PHE A 825 -9.48 -21.38 -14.31
C PHE A 825 -10.28 -21.60 -13.04
N ASP A 826 -9.59 -21.62 -11.90
CA ASP A 826 -10.27 -21.40 -10.63
C ASP A 826 -10.68 -19.93 -10.47
N ALA A 827 -11.39 -19.62 -9.38
CA ALA A 827 -11.85 -18.27 -9.10
C ALA A 827 -10.70 -17.28 -8.82
N MET A 828 -9.48 -17.76 -8.56
CA MET A 828 -8.24 -16.97 -8.48
C MET A 828 -7.62 -16.67 -9.85
N LEU A 829 -8.28 -17.10 -10.92
CA LEU A 829 -7.79 -17.04 -12.30
C LEU A 829 -6.50 -17.84 -12.51
N ARG A 830 -6.28 -18.90 -11.73
CA ARG A 830 -5.17 -19.83 -11.93
C ARG A 830 -5.61 -20.99 -12.81
N PRO A 831 -4.81 -21.41 -13.82
CA PRO A 831 -5.14 -22.57 -14.65
C PRO A 831 -5.18 -23.87 -13.83
N VAL A 832 -6.35 -24.50 -13.72
CA VAL A 832 -6.52 -25.75 -12.96
C VAL A 832 -6.69 -26.98 -13.83
N LEU A 833 -7.20 -26.81 -15.06
CA LEU A 833 -7.36 -27.87 -16.05
C LEU A 833 -7.02 -27.31 -17.43
N SER A 834 -6.32 -28.08 -18.26
CA SER A 834 -5.98 -27.68 -19.63
C SER A 834 -6.09 -28.86 -20.59
N ASP A 835 -6.86 -28.69 -21.65
CA ASP A 835 -6.98 -29.63 -22.75
C ASP A 835 -6.31 -29.09 -24.00
N SER A 836 -5.76 -29.99 -24.82
CA SER A 836 -5.23 -29.68 -26.14
C SER A 836 -5.63 -30.76 -27.15
N ALA A 837 -6.01 -30.33 -28.35
CA ALA A 837 -6.54 -31.18 -29.41
C ALA A 837 -6.08 -30.69 -30.78
N ILE A 838 -5.92 -31.62 -31.73
CA ILE A 838 -5.88 -31.33 -33.17
C ILE A 838 -7.05 -32.09 -33.82
N GLY A 839 -8.06 -31.36 -34.28
CA GLY A 839 -9.34 -31.93 -34.73
C GLY A 839 -10.34 -32.10 -33.58
N ALA A 840 -11.33 -32.99 -33.75
CA ALA A 840 -12.51 -33.09 -32.87
C ALA A 840 -12.33 -33.94 -31.59
N SER A 841 -11.10 -34.30 -31.21
CA SER A 841 -10.83 -35.16 -30.05
C SER A 841 -9.74 -34.56 -29.16
N VAL A 842 -9.94 -34.60 -27.84
CA VAL A 842 -8.91 -34.22 -26.85
C VAL A 842 -7.74 -35.19 -26.97
N GLN A 843 -6.54 -34.66 -27.21
CA GLN A 843 -5.32 -35.45 -27.39
C GLN A 843 -4.41 -35.40 -26.16
N ALA A 844 -4.51 -34.35 -25.36
CA ALA A 844 -3.85 -34.22 -24.08
C ALA A 844 -4.72 -33.43 -23.10
N SER A 845 -4.78 -33.88 -21.86
CA SER A 845 -5.42 -33.21 -20.73
C SER A 845 -4.45 -33.18 -19.55
N THR A 846 -4.28 -32.03 -18.91
CA THR A 846 -3.44 -31.84 -17.72
C THR A 846 -4.23 -31.10 -16.65
N LEU A 847 -3.84 -31.31 -15.39
CA LEU A 847 -4.47 -30.74 -14.21
C LEU A 847 -3.40 -30.20 -13.27
N THR A 848 -3.68 -29.07 -12.62
CA THR A 848 -2.83 -28.48 -11.57
C THR A 848 -3.68 -28.12 -10.36
N THR A 849 -3.16 -28.36 -9.16
CA THR A 849 -3.77 -27.88 -7.91
C THR A 849 -2.84 -26.92 -7.19
N TYR A 850 -3.43 -26.03 -6.40
CA TYR A 850 -2.72 -24.99 -5.67
C TYR A 850 -3.10 -24.99 -4.20
N ASP A 851 -2.21 -24.52 -3.33
CA ASP A 851 -2.54 -24.21 -1.94
C ASP A 851 -3.16 -22.79 -1.82
N ALA A 852 -3.37 -22.35 -0.57
CA ALA A 852 -3.90 -21.04 -0.25
C ALA A 852 -2.93 -19.88 -0.58
N LYS A 853 -1.64 -20.17 -0.71
CA LYS A 853 -0.59 -19.20 -1.08
C LYS A 853 -0.34 -19.17 -2.60
N GLY A 854 -1.06 -19.97 -3.38
CA GLY A 854 -0.91 -20.02 -4.83
C GLY A 854 0.23 -20.89 -5.33
N GLN A 855 0.85 -21.70 -4.47
CA GLN A 855 1.93 -22.60 -4.85
C GLN A 855 1.35 -23.90 -5.41
N LYS A 856 2.03 -24.49 -6.39
CA LYS A 856 1.55 -25.73 -7.04
C LYS A 856 1.74 -26.92 -6.11
N THR A 857 0.65 -27.53 -5.68
CA THR A 857 0.69 -28.73 -4.84
C THR A 857 0.68 -30.04 -5.65
N PHE A 858 0.15 -29.99 -6.88
CA PHE A 858 0.17 -31.12 -7.81
C PHE A 858 0.23 -30.64 -9.27
N SER A 859 0.95 -31.37 -10.11
CA SER A 859 0.97 -31.20 -11.56
C SER A 859 0.85 -32.57 -12.24
N ALA A 860 -0.26 -32.82 -12.93
CA ALA A 860 -0.53 -34.07 -13.61
C ALA A 860 0.37 -34.25 -14.85
N TYR A 861 0.70 -35.49 -15.18
CA TYR A 861 1.22 -35.82 -16.50
C TYR A 861 0.15 -35.65 -17.57
N PRO A 862 0.54 -35.36 -18.83
CA PRO A 862 -0.40 -35.35 -19.94
C PRO A 862 -1.14 -36.69 -20.08
N SER A 863 -2.47 -36.62 -20.01
CA SER A 863 -3.36 -37.76 -20.22
C SER A 863 -4.01 -37.70 -21.60
N ALA A 864 -3.99 -38.80 -22.34
CA ALA A 864 -4.72 -38.93 -23.61
C ALA A 864 -6.25 -38.99 -23.41
N SER A 865 -6.71 -39.26 -22.18
CA SER A 865 -8.12 -39.19 -21.80
C SER A 865 -8.41 -37.87 -21.09
N ALA A 866 -9.59 -37.31 -21.34
CA ALA A 866 -10.07 -36.11 -20.66
C ALA A 866 -10.07 -36.29 -19.13
N LEU A 867 -9.37 -35.42 -18.42
CA LEU A 867 -9.37 -35.39 -16.95
C LEU A 867 -10.57 -34.56 -16.45
N ASN A 868 -11.02 -34.84 -15.23
CA ASN A 868 -11.92 -33.95 -14.47
C ASN A 868 -11.11 -33.32 -13.33
N PHE A 869 -11.33 -32.03 -13.09
CA PHE A 869 -10.75 -31.32 -11.97
C PHE A 869 -11.17 -31.95 -10.64
N THR A 870 -10.22 -32.06 -9.71
CA THR A 870 -10.40 -32.53 -8.34
C THR A 870 -9.29 -31.94 -7.47
N LEU A 871 -9.62 -31.63 -6.22
CA LEU A 871 -8.66 -31.14 -5.21
C LEU A 871 -7.78 -32.27 -4.66
N SER A 872 -8.04 -33.54 -5.00
CA SER A 872 -7.24 -34.68 -4.56
C SER A 872 -6.85 -35.59 -5.74
N PRO A 873 -5.99 -35.14 -6.66
CA PRO A 873 -5.69 -35.85 -7.91
C PRO A 873 -5.11 -37.25 -7.69
N ALA A 874 -4.18 -37.39 -6.75
CA ALA A 874 -3.56 -38.68 -6.44
C ALA A 874 -4.58 -39.72 -5.95
N ALA A 875 -5.56 -39.30 -5.14
CA ALA A 875 -6.65 -40.16 -4.66
C ALA A 875 -7.61 -40.56 -5.79
N ALA A 876 -7.76 -39.72 -6.82
CA ALA A 876 -8.50 -40.02 -8.04
C ALA A 876 -7.72 -40.88 -9.04
N GLY A 877 -6.51 -41.34 -8.69
CA GLY A 877 -5.66 -42.17 -9.55
C GLY A 877 -4.96 -41.38 -10.67
N ILE A 878 -4.99 -40.05 -10.63
CA ILE A 878 -4.30 -39.20 -11.60
C ILE A 878 -2.81 -39.18 -11.25
N LYS A 879 -1.97 -39.46 -12.25
CA LYS A 879 -0.52 -39.57 -12.10
C LYS A 879 0.17 -38.24 -12.37
N GLY A 880 1.18 -37.90 -11.55
CA GLY A 880 1.88 -36.64 -11.69
C GLY A 880 2.99 -36.41 -10.68
N VAL A 881 3.25 -35.13 -10.41
CA VAL A 881 4.22 -34.66 -9.43
C VAL A 881 3.49 -33.90 -8.32
N ALA A 882 3.61 -34.36 -7.08
CA ALA A 882 3.14 -33.65 -5.89
C ALA A 882 4.31 -32.91 -5.22
N THR A 883 4.07 -31.70 -4.74
CA THR A 883 5.07 -30.87 -4.05
C THR A 883 4.52 -30.39 -2.72
N THR A 884 5.32 -30.55 -1.67
CA THR A 884 5.00 -30.11 -0.31
C THR A 884 5.95 -29.00 0.11
N TYR A 885 5.39 -28.00 0.79
CA TYR A 885 6.10 -26.82 1.27
C TYR A 885 6.05 -26.74 2.80
N ASP A 886 7.04 -26.08 3.41
CA ASP A 886 6.94 -25.66 4.82
C ASP A 886 6.23 -24.30 4.95
N ALA A 887 5.99 -23.85 6.19
CA ALA A 887 5.34 -22.56 6.45
C ALA A 887 6.20 -21.35 6.00
N LEU A 888 7.49 -21.56 5.72
CA LEU A 888 8.39 -20.57 5.09
C LEU A 888 8.37 -20.66 3.55
N GLU A 889 7.44 -21.43 2.97
CA GLU A 889 7.21 -21.55 1.52
C GLU A 889 8.32 -22.27 0.76
N ARG A 890 9.12 -23.06 1.47
CA ARG A 890 10.24 -23.80 0.89
C ARG A 890 9.81 -25.22 0.59
N VAL A 891 10.23 -25.75 -0.56
CA VAL A 891 9.98 -27.15 -0.92
C VAL A 891 10.65 -28.06 0.11
N THR A 892 9.88 -28.94 0.74
CA THR A 892 10.37 -29.97 1.67
C THR A 892 10.28 -31.38 1.09
N GLN A 893 9.35 -31.60 0.14
CA GLN A 893 9.18 -32.88 -0.52
C GLN A 893 8.69 -32.72 -1.95
N THR A 894 9.15 -33.60 -2.84
CA THR A 894 8.57 -33.81 -4.17
C THR A 894 8.35 -35.30 -4.37
N GLN A 895 7.12 -35.68 -4.70
CA GLN A 895 6.74 -37.06 -4.99
C GLN A 895 6.35 -37.18 -6.45
N GLN A 896 7.02 -38.06 -7.18
CA GLN A 896 6.81 -38.26 -8.59
C GLN A 896 6.27 -39.67 -8.84
N ASP A 897 5.13 -39.80 -9.50
CA ASP A 897 4.64 -41.10 -9.96
C ASP A 897 5.54 -41.67 -11.06
N SER A 898 5.84 -42.98 -10.99
CA SER A 898 6.61 -43.67 -12.02
C SER A 898 6.15 -45.12 -12.19
N GLU A 899 6.62 -45.79 -13.25
CA GLU A 899 6.42 -47.23 -13.46
C GLU A 899 7.02 -48.09 -12.33
N LEU A 900 7.96 -47.53 -11.56
CA LEU A 900 8.61 -48.20 -10.41
C LEU A 900 7.92 -47.87 -9.08
N GLY A 901 6.74 -47.22 -9.12
CA GLY A 901 6.07 -46.66 -7.95
C GLY A 901 6.41 -45.19 -7.73
N THR A 902 6.01 -44.65 -6.58
CA THR A 902 6.21 -43.24 -6.24
C THR A 902 7.65 -42.97 -5.82
N LEU A 903 8.34 -42.13 -6.59
CA LEU A 903 9.70 -41.67 -6.32
C LEU A 903 9.64 -40.43 -5.41
N THR A 904 10.15 -40.53 -4.19
CA THR A 904 10.13 -39.42 -3.23
C THR A 904 11.51 -38.79 -3.10
N ALA A 905 11.60 -37.49 -3.35
CA ALA A 905 12.76 -36.68 -2.98
C ALA A 905 12.39 -35.77 -1.80
N SER A 906 13.26 -35.64 -0.81
CA SER A 906 13.06 -34.76 0.35
C SER A 906 14.17 -33.74 0.45
N THR A 907 13.81 -32.52 0.85
CA THR A 907 14.75 -31.41 1.06
C THR A 907 14.69 -30.98 2.52
N ALA A 908 15.86 -30.94 3.18
CA ALA A 908 16.03 -30.39 4.51
C ALA A 908 16.89 -29.11 4.44
N TYR A 909 16.54 -28.13 5.27
CA TYR A 909 17.28 -26.88 5.42
C TYR A 909 17.98 -26.91 6.77
N LEU A 910 19.30 -26.73 6.76
CA LEU A 910 20.19 -26.96 7.91
C LEU A 910 21.00 -25.70 8.20
N SER A 911 21.49 -25.59 9.43
CA SER A 911 22.45 -24.56 9.83
C SER A 911 23.72 -24.57 8.97
N GLY A 912 24.39 -23.43 8.90
CA GLY A 912 25.48 -23.15 7.97
C GLY A 912 25.01 -22.77 6.56
N ALA A 913 23.77 -22.26 6.42
CA ALA A 913 23.11 -22.04 5.14
C ALA A 913 23.24 -23.25 4.21
N ARG A 914 22.77 -24.41 4.67
CA ARG A 914 22.87 -25.68 3.94
C ARG A 914 21.51 -26.20 3.50
N GLN A 915 21.49 -26.79 2.31
CA GLN A 915 20.35 -27.51 1.77
C GLN A 915 20.76 -28.96 1.52
N GLN A 916 20.04 -29.91 2.11
CA GLN A 916 20.27 -31.33 1.96
C GLN A 916 19.13 -31.95 1.16
N VAL A 917 19.42 -32.47 -0.02
CA VAL A 917 18.47 -33.19 -0.87
C VAL A 917 18.74 -34.68 -0.77
N THR A 918 17.73 -35.45 -0.37
CA THR A 918 17.74 -36.92 -0.43
C THR A 918 16.94 -37.36 -1.63
N ASP A 919 17.58 -38.09 -2.55
CA ASP A 919 16.94 -38.59 -3.76
C ASP A 919 16.08 -39.85 -3.49
N PRO A 920 15.28 -40.32 -4.47
CA PRO A 920 14.46 -41.53 -4.32
C PRO A 920 15.25 -42.83 -4.08
N LYS A 921 16.57 -42.83 -4.29
CA LYS A 921 17.47 -43.96 -4.02
C LYS A 921 18.17 -43.82 -2.66
N SER A 922 17.74 -42.87 -1.83
CA SER A 922 18.33 -42.52 -0.53
C SER A 922 19.75 -41.96 -0.60
N ASN A 923 20.20 -41.51 -1.77
CA ASN A 923 21.45 -40.79 -1.88
C ASN A 923 21.28 -39.35 -1.40
N VAL A 924 22.25 -38.86 -0.65
CA VAL A 924 22.23 -37.54 -0.03
C VAL A 924 23.19 -36.60 -0.76
N THR A 925 22.70 -35.42 -1.13
CA THR A 925 23.53 -34.30 -1.57
C THR A 925 23.33 -33.12 -0.63
N THR A 926 24.40 -32.60 -0.04
CA THR A 926 24.36 -31.41 0.82
C THR A 926 25.09 -30.26 0.15
N THR A 927 24.41 -29.14 -0.08
CA THR A 927 24.98 -27.93 -0.65
C THR A 927 25.03 -26.83 0.39
N SER A 928 26.19 -26.21 0.57
CA SER A 928 26.40 -25.01 1.40
C SER A 928 26.48 -23.77 0.51
N TYR A 929 25.95 -22.63 0.97
CA TYR A 929 25.84 -21.42 0.17
C TYR A 929 26.55 -20.21 0.80
N GLN A 930 27.10 -19.34 -0.05
CA GLN A 930 27.54 -18.01 0.35
C GLN A 930 26.30 -17.14 0.57
N VAL A 931 26.23 -16.53 1.74
CA VAL A 931 25.11 -15.74 2.22
C VAL A 931 25.65 -14.54 2.99
N PHE A 932 24.83 -13.51 3.14
CA PHE A 932 25.19 -12.31 3.91
C PHE A 932 24.11 -12.07 4.96
N ASP A 933 23.22 -11.10 4.74
CA ASP A 933 22.18 -10.65 5.67
C ASP A 933 20.82 -11.37 5.54
N SER A 934 20.74 -12.40 4.71
CA SER A 934 19.56 -13.26 4.60
C SER A 934 19.92 -14.67 4.11
N PRO A 935 19.10 -15.69 4.44
CA PRO A 935 19.23 -17.02 3.86
C PRO A 935 19.06 -16.97 2.34
N SER A 936 19.93 -17.68 1.61
CA SER A 936 19.84 -17.83 0.16
C SER A 936 20.44 -19.15 -0.29
N TYR A 937 19.93 -19.69 -1.40
CA TYR A 937 20.34 -20.97 -1.98
C TYR A 937 20.82 -20.81 -3.43
N SER A 938 21.40 -19.66 -3.79
CA SER A 938 21.80 -19.33 -5.18
C SER A 938 23.31 -19.33 -5.44
N ALA A 939 24.15 -19.22 -4.40
CA ALA A 939 25.61 -19.13 -4.53
C ALA A 939 26.34 -20.30 -3.83
N PRO A 940 26.40 -21.51 -4.42
CA PRO A 940 27.05 -22.66 -3.79
C PRO A 940 28.53 -22.41 -3.51
N ILE A 941 28.99 -22.73 -2.30
CA ILE A 941 30.40 -22.74 -1.87
C ILE A 941 30.91 -24.16 -1.60
N GLN A 942 30.02 -25.12 -1.38
CA GLN A 942 30.38 -26.53 -1.24
C GLN A 942 29.23 -27.42 -1.68
N VAL A 943 29.53 -28.51 -2.40
CA VAL A 943 28.59 -29.58 -2.71
C VAL A 943 29.20 -30.90 -2.25
N GLN A 944 28.56 -31.53 -1.26
CA GLN A 944 28.90 -32.87 -0.80
C GLN A 944 27.95 -33.85 -1.46
N ALA A 945 28.45 -34.56 -2.46
CA ALA A 945 27.70 -35.54 -3.23
C ALA A 945 27.87 -36.95 -2.64
N PRO A 946 27.04 -37.92 -3.08
CA PRO A 946 27.18 -39.32 -2.68
C PRO A 946 28.55 -39.90 -3.04
N ALA A 947 28.88 -41.06 -2.46
CA ALA A 947 30.16 -41.76 -2.66
C ALA A 947 31.42 -40.99 -2.21
N GLY A 948 31.27 -39.98 -1.34
CA GLY A 948 32.41 -39.25 -0.76
C GLY A 948 33.02 -38.18 -1.67
N ILE A 949 32.33 -37.78 -2.73
CA ILE A 949 32.77 -36.69 -3.62
C ILE A 949 32.40 -35.34 -3.00
N THR A 950 33.38 -34.45 -2.86
CA THR A 950 33.19 -33.07 -2.39
C THR A 950 33.68 -32.10 -3.46
N GLN A 951 32.84 -31.13 -3.81
CA GLN A 951 33.23 -29.97 -4.60
C GLN A 951 33.27 -28.75 -3.68
N ALA A 952 34.43 -28.12 -3.54
CA ALA A 952 34.60 -26.85 -2.83
C ALA A 952 34.76 -25.72 -3.85
N ILE A 953 34.00 -24.65 -3.69
CA ILE A 953 33.98 -23.49 -4.57
C ILE A 953 34.39 -22.27 -3.75
N ALA A 954 35.64 -21.82 -3.92
CA ALA A 954 36.09 -20.57 -3.31
C ALA A 954 35.51 -19.40 -4.11
N ARG A 955 34.91 -18.42 -3.43
CA ARG A 955 34.34 -17.21 -4.05
C ARG A 955 34.97 -15.96 -3.46
N ASP A 956 35.01 -14.89 -4.26
CA ASP A 956 35.22 -13.56 -3.72
C ASP A 956 33.94 -13.01 -3.04
N LEU A 957 34.01 -11.79 -2.52
CA LEU A 957 32.88 -11.16 -1.85
C LEU A 957 31.72 -10.85 -2.83
N TYR A 958 32.02 -10.67 -4.12
CA TYR A 958 31.04 -10.36 -5.17
C TYR A 958 30.34 -11.62 -5.71
N GLY A 959 30.73 -12.80 -5.21
CA GLY A 959 30.20 -14.10 -5.61
C GLY A 959 30.89 -14.73 -6.81
N ASN A 960 31.99 -14.14 -7.33
CA ASN A 960 32.73 -14.74 -8.44
C ASN A 960 33.51 -15.97 -7.95
N PRO A 961 33.39 -17.14 -8.60
CA PRO A 961 34.18 -18.31 -8.23
C PRO A 961 35.65 -18.12 -8.60
N LEU A 962 36.54 -18.19 -7.61
CA LEU A 962 38.00 -18.09 -7.74
C LEU A 962 38.65 -19.47 -7.98
N SER A 963 38.08 -20.52 -7.41
CA SER A 963 38.50 -21.89 -7.68
C SER A 963 37.37 -22.88 -7.44
N ILE A 964 37.44 -24.01 -8.14
CA ILE A 964 36.55 -25.15 -7.96
C ILE A 964 37.45 -26.39 -7.78
N THR A 965 37.47 -26.93 -6.57
CA THR A 965 38.21 -28.15 -6.22
C THR A 965 37.25 -29.30 -6.05
N GLN A 966 37.37 -30.35 -6.86
CA GLN A 966 36.67 -31.61 -6.65
C GLN A 966 37.64 -32.61 -6.04
N SER A 967 37.28 -33.18 -4.90
CA SER A 967 38.03 -34.24 -4.22
C SER A 967 37.13 -35.42 -3.87
N GLY A 968 37.70 -36.61 -3.77
CA GLY A 968 36.99 -37.81 -3.33
C GLY A 968 37.57 -39.09 -3.90
N LEU A 969 36.85 -40.20 -3.69
CA LEU A 969 37.29 -41.52 -4.13
C LEU A 969 37.07 -41.71 -5.64
N TYR A 970 38.15 -41.98 -6.36
CA TYR A 970 38.12 -42.49 -7.73
C TYR A 970 38.58 -43.95 -7.72
N GLY A 971 37.62 -44.88 -7.71
CA GLY A 971 37.90 -46.29 -7.43
C GLY A 971 38.27 -46.50 -5.96
N THR A 972 39.55 -46.78 -5.68
CA THR A 972 40.08 -46.94 -4.31
C THR A 972 41.02 -45.82 -3.88
N GLU A 973 41.35 -44.88 -4.77
CA GLU A 973 42.30 -43.79 -4.51
C GLU A 973 41.55 -42.49 -4.21
N ASN A 974 42.05 -41.71 -3.24
CA ASN A 974 41.59 -40.35 -3.03
C ASN A 974 42.32 -39.45 -4.04
N ASP A 975 41.55 -38.88 -4.97
CA ASP A 975 42.06 -37.94 -5.97
C ASP A 975 41.46 -36.54 -5.74
N SER A 976 42.13 -35.50 -6.24
CA SER A 976 41.69 -34.11 -6.13
C SER A 976 42.15 -33.30 -7.34
N VAL A 977 41.20 -32.62 -7.99
CA VAL A 977 41.47 -31.74 -9.13
C VAL A 977 40.93 -30.34 -8.84
N THR A 978 41.76 -29.32 -9.08
CA THR A 978 41.38 -27.91 -8.89
C THR A 978 41.40 -27.16 -10.22
N LYS A 979 40.28 -26.49 -10.53
CA LYS A 979 40.19 -25.47 -11.58
C LYS A 979 40.30 -24.09 -10.93
N THR A 980 41.29 -23.31 -11.33
CA THR A 980 41.45 -21.91 -10.91
C THR A 980 40.83 -20.98 -11.95
N LEU A 981 40.20 -19.90 -11.47
CA LEU A 981 39.54 -18.87 -12.26
C LEU A 981 40.13 -17.51 -11.85
N THR A 982 40.68 -16.78 -12.80
CA THR A 982 41.31 -15.47 -12.56
C THR A 982 40.50 -14.40 -13.26
N TYR A 983 40.24 -13.28 -12.59
CA TYR A 983 39.48 -12.17 -13.16
C TYR A 983 40.40 -10.98 -13.41
N ASP A 984 40.12 -10.21 -14.46
CA ASP A 984 40.74 -8.91 -14.64
C ASP A 984 40.23 -7.88 -13.61
N ALA A 985 40.77 -6.66 -13.63
CA ALA A 985 40.39 -5.57 -12.73
C ALA A 985 38.91 -5.12 -12.87
N TYR A 986 38.17 -5.70 -13.81
CA TYR A 986 36.77 -5.41 -14.09
C TYR A 986 35.86 -6.61 -13.76
N HIS A 987 36.41 -7.61 -13.06
CA HIS A 987 35.72 -8.85 -12.68
C HIS A 987 35.24 -9.67 -13.88
N ARG A 988 36.01 -9.65 -14.99
CA ARG A 988 35.77 -10.52 -16.15
C ARG A 988 36.75 -11.70 -16.11
N LEU A 989 36.21 -12.91 -16.26
CA LEU A 989 36.95 -14.19 -16.20
C LEU A 989 37.94 -14.37 -17.36
#